data_AF-A0AAC8XVZ3-F1
#
_entry.id   AF-A0AAC8XVZ3-F1
#
_cell.length_a   1.000
_cell.length_b   1.000
_cell.length_c   1.000
_cell.angle_alpha   90.00
_cell.angle_beta   90.00
_cell.angle_gamma   90.00
#
_symmetry.space_group_name_H-M   'P 1'
#
loop_
_entity.id
_entity.type
_entity.pdbx_description
1 polymer ?
#
loop_
_entity_poly.entity_id
_entity_poly.type
_entity_poly.pdbx_seq_one_letter_code
_entity_poly.pdbx_strand_id
1 'polypeptide(L)'
;MVLFCVHSFASAQMVKNIDEFNSAVTQAKAGDTIVMANGEWHDVELVLKGKGTEDNPITLKAQTPGEVKITGLSNLSVSGEYLVIEGLVFTDGHTPTGEVIAFRTSPDELANHSRLTNVVIDNFSHPERQLSDLWLAIYGKHNRIDHNSFINKRNRGVTVAVRMNSEGSRKNYHTIEYNYFGPRQVLGANGGETLRIGTSHFSREYANTLVQYNYFDRTNGEHEIISNKSSGNTFKGNVFFEAQGTLTMRHGHYTTVENNYFLGNRKPNTGGIRIINEHQTVSNNYMYGLTGRRFRGALVIMNGVPNSPPNRYDPVIESAMNNNVVIDSDYIQLGAGADEERSAPPTTTEMQNNIILGKQNLNPITVFSDVSGITFKGNVLNEDASNPLSSGFEKVPYKVSKNSNGLWVPEKALLDNIDFGEVKLPVTKEDTGARFYAKNESQIPFKSGSKIAVKPGMDTLANALVASKPGDILVLENGGEYLLTRFATVNHPITIMAEQGDKPVIRSEKPSFIVIENGGALEVENLWFDGAASPDYKGNSIIRTSRSSMNINYALSVENVKVTDLDINGYFYFFKAHPGTFADYIDIKNSHMENITGAVLSLNKETDDLGVYSVENLTLSGNTFKDIKEEVVTIYRGGFDESTFGPAVTITNNTLNNVGKGSTHRTGASMYFHGVQNLHVSDSTWVDSAPISLYLTNGEPITLIENVTMKNTPKIQSNSDSFEVKNVTY
;
A
#
# COMPACT_ATOMS: atom_id res chain seq x y z
N MET A 1 60.76 27.52 -17.33
CA MET A 1 59.50 26.79 -17.58
C MET A 1 58.50 27.32 -16.55
N VAL A 2 57.69 28.29 -16.94
CA VAL A 2 56.69 28.94 -16.06
C VAL A 2 55.44 28.05 -16.07
N LEU A 3 55.14 27.43 -14.94
CA LEU A 3 53.92 26.64 -14.75
C LEU A 3 52.76 27.64 -14.58
N PHE A 4 51.96 27.84 -15.63
CA PHE A 4 50.71 28.58 -15.53
C PHE A 4 49.68 27.71 -14.79
N CYS A 5 49.49 27.98 -13.50
CA CYS A 5 48.42 27.39 -12.71
C CYS A 5 47.12 28.16 -13.01
N VAL A 6 46.38 27.73 -14.02
CA VAL A 6 45.06 28.30 -14.34
C VAL A 6 44.08 27.82 -13.27
N HIS A 7 43.79 28.66 -12.29
CA HIS A 7 42.67 28.44 -11.39
C HIS A 7 41.39 28.65 -12.20
N SER A 8 40.68 27.57 -12.52
CA SER A 8 39.32 27.65 -13.05
C SER A 8 38.43 28.22 -11.95
N PHE A 9 37.95 29.45 -12.12
CA PHE A 9 36.96 30.02 -11.21
C PHE A 9 35.65 29.24 -11.35
N ALA A 10 35.17 28.64 -10.25
CA ALA A 10 33.84 28.04 -10.20
C ALA A 10 32.79 29.11 -10.50
N SER A 11 32.03 28.95 -11.58
CA SER A 11 31.00 29.90 -11.98
C SER A 11 29.61 29.38 -11.57
N ALA A 12 28.88 30.17 -10.79
CA ALA A 12 27.46 29.94 -10.56
C ALA A 12 26.65 30.64 -11.66
N GLN A 13 26.02 29.86 -12.53
CA GLN A 13 25.16 30.36 -13.60
C GLN A 13 23.69 30.18 -13.20
N MET A 14 22.99 31.29 -12.99
CA MET A 14 21.54 31.28 -12.79
C MET A 14 20.81 31.07 -14.13
N VAL A 15 19.82 30.18 -14.14
CA VAL A 15 18.96 29.88 -15.30
C VAL A 15 17.50 30.07 -14.92
N LYS A 16 16.71 30.67 -15.81
CA LYS A 16 15.31 31.07 -15.54
C LYS A 16 14.28 30.33 -16.39
N ASN A 17 14.73 29.57 -17.37
CA ASN A 17 13.90 28.80 -18.29
C ASN A 17 14.70 27.64 -18.89
N ILE A 18 14.02 26.79 -19.66
CA ILE A 18 14.60 25.58 -20.23
C ILE A 18 15.72 25.87 -21.25
N ASP A 19 15.63 26.96 -22.02
CA ASP A 19 16.66 27.33 -23.01
C ASP A 19 17.96 27.75 -22.33
N GLU A 20 17.86 28.54 -21.27
CA GLU A 20 19.00 28.93 -20.43
C GLU A 20 19.60 27.72 -19.71
N PHE A 21 18.78 26.80 -19.20
CA PHE A 21 19.21 25.54 -18.60
C PHE A 21 20.01 24.69 -19.60
N ASN A 22 19.46 24.44 -20.80
CA ASN A 22 20.12 23.64 -21.83
C ASN A 22 21.45 24.26 -22.28
N SER A 23 21.48 25.59 -22.39
CA SER A 23 22.71 26.33 -22.72
C SER A 23 23.76 26.20 -21.62
N ALA A 24 23.35 26.31 -20.35
CA ALA A 24 24.23 26.14 -19.19
C ALA A 24 24.81 24.72 -19.11
N VAL A 25 23.98 23.69 -19.28
CA VAL A 25 24.42 22.28 -19.28
C VAL A 25 25.47 22.02 -20.36
N THR A 26 25.26 22.56 -21.57
CA THR A 26 26.22 22.38 -22.70
C THR A 26 27.58 23.03 -22.42
N GLN A 27 27.61 24.09 -21.61
CA GLN A 27 28.82 24.86 -21.31
C GLN A 27 29.50 24.43 -20.00
N ALA A 28 28.83 23.64 -19.17
CA ALA A 28 29.27 23.29 -17.83
C ALA A 28 30.59 22.48 -17.83
N LYS A 29 31.48 22.87 -16.93
CA LYS A 29 32.77 22.23 -16.66
C LYS A 29 32.84 21.81 -15.20
N ALA A 30 33.80 20.94 -14.88
CA ALA A 30 34.04 20.51 -13.50
C ALA A 30 34.14 21.72 -12.55
N GLY A 31 33.33 21.71 -11.48
CA GLY A 31 33.22 22.77 -10.48
C GLY A 31 32.13 23.81 -10.75
N ASP A 32 31.52 23.83 -11.93
CA ASP A 32 30.44 24.77 -12.24
C ASP A 32 29.14 24.43 -11.50
N THR A 33 28.36 25.47 -11.22
CA THR A 33 27.05 25.35 -10.57
C THR A 33 25.97 25.97 -11.44
N ILE A 34 24.98 25.18 -11.84
CA ILE A 34 23.76 25.63 -12.51
C ILE A 34 22.69 25.85 -11.43
N VAL A 35 22.24 27.10 -11.28
CA VAL A 35 21.25 27.50 -10.27
C VAL A 35 19.90 27.76 -10.95
N MET A 36 18.92 26.89 -10.71
CA MET A 36 17.55 27.09 -11.20
C MET A 36 16.86 28.19 -10.39
N ALA A 37 16.37 29.23 -11.06
CA ALA A 37 15.66 30.32 -10.40
C ALA A 37 14.35 29.86 -9.75
N ASN A 38 13.99 30.49 -8.63
CA ASN A 38 12.74 30.22 -7.90
C ASN A 38 11.53 30.43 -8.83
N GLY A 39 10.50 29.59 -8.64
CA GLY A 39 9.29 29.62 -9.44
C GLY A 39 8.86 28.23 -9.89
N GLU A 40 7.84 28.24 -10.73
CA GLU A 40 7.30 27.05 -11.38
C GLU A 40 8.01 26.80 -12.72
N TRP A 41 8.48 25.58 -12.89
CA TRP A 41 9.03 25.03 -14.12
C TRP A 41 8.03 23.98 -14.62
N HIS A 42 7.09 24.44 -15.43
CA HIS A 42 5.97 23.65 -15.94
C HIS A 42 6.32 22.99 -17.28
N ASP A 43 5.97 21.71 -17.43
CA ASP A 43 6.18 20.92 -18.66
C ASP A 43 7.64 20.95 -19.16
N VAL A 44 8.59 20.63 -18.28
CA VAL A 44 10.03 20.61 -18.59
C VAL A 44 10.64 19.21 -18.47
N GLU A 45 11.28 18.77 -19.55
CA GLU A 45 12.10 17.56 -19.57
C GLU A 45 13.58 17.94 -19.42
N LEU A 46 14.09 17.90 -18.19
CA LEU A 46 15.44 18.34 -17.87
C LEU A 46 16.46 17.26 -18.21
N VAL A 47 17.52 17.61 -18.93
CA VAL A 47 18.64 16.71 -19.24
C VAL A 47 19.94 17.29 -18.71
N LEU A 48 20.48 16.71 -17.63
CA LEU A 48 21.77 17.07 -17.07
C LEU A 48 22.84 16.07 -17.57
N LYS A 49 23.70 16.54 -18.48
CA LYS A 49 24.86 15.79 -18.96
C LYS A 49 26.14 16.56 -18.65
N GLY A 50 27.10 15.91 -18.03
CA GLY A 50 28.36 16.57 -17.69
C GLY A 50 29.40 15.64 -17.09
N LYS A 51 30.65 16.10 -17.08
CA LYS A 51 31.76 15.37 -16.45
C LYS A 51 32.47 16.30 -15.46
N GLY A 52 32.10 16.16 -14.20
CA GLY A 52 32.82 16.74 -13.08
C GLY A 52 34.05 15.91 -12.71
N THR A 53 34.66 16.25 -11.58
CA THR A 53 35.66 15.43 -10.90
C THR A 53 35.28 15.26 -9.44
N GLU A 54 35.90 14.32 -8.73
CA GLU A 54 35.67 14.08 -7.31
C GLU A 54 35.74 15.37 -6.47
N ASP A 55 36.78 16.17 -6.67
CA ASP A 55 36.96 17.44 -5.96
C ASP A 55 36.13 18.61 -6.52
N ASN A 56 35.63 18.49 -7.75
CA ASN A 56 34.95 19.58 -8.48
C ASN A 56 33.75 19.01 -9.25
N PRO A 57 32.68 18.60 -8.56
CA PRO A 57 31.48 18.11 -9.21
C PRO A 57 30.79 19.24 -9.99
N ILE A 58 30.00 18.87 -11.00
CA ILE A 58 29.04 19.81 -11.61
C ILE A 58 27.76 19.75 -10.76
N THR A 59 27.29 20.90 -10.29
CA THR A 59 26.12 20.98 -9.40
C THR A 59 24.92 21.60 -10.11
N LEU A 60 23.79 20.90 -10.12
CA LEU A 60 22.47 21.46 -10.43
C LEU A 60 21.72 21.69 -9.13
N LYS A 61 21.33 22.92 -8.82
CA LYS A 61 20.61 23.22 -7.59
C LYS A 61 19.47 24.21 -7.76
N ALA A 62 18.48 24.11 -6.89
CA ALA A 62 17.53 25.20 -6.67
C ALA A 62 18.24 26.46 -6.14
N GLN A 63 17.77 27.63 -6.55
CA GLN A 63 18.18 28.91 -5.95
C GLN A 63 17.85 28.92 -4.46
N THR A 64 16.59 28.65 -4.10
CA THR A 64 16.13 28.42 -2.73
C THR A 64 15.46 27.03 -2.66
N PRO A 65 15.98 26.07 -1.86
CA PRO A 65 15.36 24.76 -1.71
C PRO A 65 13.90 24.88 -1.27
N GLY A 66 12.99 24.21 -2.00
CA GLY A 66 11.55 24.29 -1.79
C GLY A 66 10.82 25.33 -2.64
N GLU A 67 11.53 26.28 -3.26
CA GLU A 67 10.94 27.34 -4.11
C GLU A 67 11.08 27.08 -5.61
N VAL A 68 11.81 26.03 -6.03
CA VAL A 68 11.85 25.55 -7.42
C VAL A 68 10.93 24.35 -7.55
N LYS A 69 9.75 24.58 -8.13
CA LYS A 69 8.72 23.56 -8.34
C LYS A 69 8.74 23.09 -9.79
N ILE A 70 8.94 21.80 -9.99
CA ILE A 70 8.86 21.12 -11.28
C ILE A 70 7.46 20.49 -11.38
N THR A 71 6.63 20.98 -12.31
CA THR A 71 5.20 20.66 -12.39
C THR A 71 4.77 20.20 -13.78
N GLY A 72 3.52 19.75 -13.94
CA GLY A 72 3.02 19.30 -15.24
C GLY A 72 3.69 18.00 -15.71
N LEU A 73 3.90 17.88 -17.02
CA LEU A 73 4.59 16.78 -17.68
C LEU A 73 6.09 17.00 -17.67
N SER A 74 6.73 16.69 -16.54
CA SER A 74 8.14 16.99 -16.31
C SER A 74 8.95 15.80 -15.82
N ASN A 75 10.26 15.79 -16.11
CA ASN A 75 11.20 14.76 -15.65
C ASN A 75 12.64 15.30 -15.57
N LEU A 76 13.57 14.48 -15.08
CA LEU A 76 15.00 14.73 -15.06
C LEU A 76 15.80 13.48 -15.46
N SER A 77 16.61 13.60 -16.51
CA SER A 77 17.58 12.57 -16.93
C SER A 77 19.01 13.04 -16.67
N VAL A 78 19.85 12.17 -16.13
CA VAL A 78 21.21 12.49 -15.67
C VAL A 78 22.23 11.51 -16.26
N SER A 79 23.30 11.98 -16.90
CA SER A 79 24.40 11.11 -17.35
C SER A 79 25.77 11.78 -17.29
N GLY A 80 26.81 10.96 -17.15
CA GLY A 80 28.20 11.41 -16.98
C GLY A 80 28.77 11.02 -15.61
N GLU A 81 29.64 11.86 -15.05
CA GLU A 81 30.39 11.55 -13.83
C GLU A 81 30.44 12.74 -12.88
N TYR A 82 30.37 12.48 -11.57
CA TYR A 82 30.50 13.49 -10.51
C TYR A 82 29.52 14.67 -10.66
N LEU A 83 28.23 14.33 -10.71
CA LEU A 83 27.12 15.28 -10.78
C LEU A 83 26.41 15.35 -9.43
N VAL A 84 26.00 16.54 -9.00
CA VAL A 84 25.21 16.75 -7.77
C VAL A 84 23.90 17.44 -8.13
N ILE A 85 22.77 16.87 -7.71
CA ILE A 85 21.44 17.43 -7.91
C ILE A 85 20.83 17.72 -6.53
N GLU A 86 20.41 18.97 -6.31
CA GLU A 86 19.96 19.43 -4.99
C GLU A 86 18.74 20.36 -5.00
N GLY A 87 17.79 20.11 -4.08
CA GLY A 87 16.81 21.12 -3.66
C GLY A 87 15.58 21.29 -4.55
N LEU A 88 15.37 20.40 -5.52
CA LEU A 88 14.24 20.43 -6.45
C LEU A 88 12.98 19.80 -5.82
N VAL A 89 11.80 20.27 -6.22
CA VAL A 89 10.49 19.72 -5.80
C VAL A 89 9.66 19.33 -7.02
N PHE A 90 9.43 18.04 -7.24
CA PHE A 90 8.49 17.53 -8.23
C PHE A 90 7.10 17.39 -7.59
N THR A 91 6.12 18.12 -8.09
CA THR A 91 4.74 18.13 -7.57
C THR A 91 3.75 18.61 -8.63
N ASP A 92 2.44 18.50 -8.40
CA ASP A 92 1.40 18.99 -9.32
C ASP A 92 1.59 18.52 -10.79
N GLY A 93 1.87 17.24 -10.99
CA GLY A 93 2.15 16.69 -12.32
C GLY A 93 2.49 15.20 -12.30
N HIS A 94 3.08 14.71 -13.39
CA HIS A 94 3.61 13.36 -13.53
C HIS A 94 4.65 13.32 -14.66
N THR A 95 5.47 12.28 -14.72
CA THR A 95 6.44 12.15 -15.81
C THR A 95 5.75 11.80 -17.14
N PRO A 96 6.17 12.37 -18.28
CA PRO A 96 5.74 11.93 -19.61
C PRO A 96 6.49 10.67 -20.09
N THR A 97 7.49 10.19 -19.33
CA THR A 97 8.32 9.02 -19.67
C THR A 97 8.12 7.89 -18.65
N GLY A 98 9.01 6.89 -18.62
CA GLY A 98 8.94 5.80 -17.66
C GLY A 98 9.43 6.16 -16.26
N GLU A 99 10.07 7.31 -16.09
CA GLU A 99 10.79 7.71 -14.89
C GLU A 99 10.66 9.22 -14.61
N VAL A 100 10.43 9.63 -13.36
CA VAL A 100 10.51 11.05 -12.98
C VAL A 100 11.97 11.50 -12.94
N ILE A 101 12.84 10.71 -12.31
CA ILE A 101 14.29 10.91 -12.32
C ILE A 101 14.98 9.64 -12.80
N ALA A 102 15.85 9.76 -13.82
CA ALA A 102 16.64 8.67 -14.35
C ALA A 102 18.14 8.99 -14.33
N PHE A 103 18.95 8.10 -13.76
CA PHE A 103 20.42 8.19 -13.77
C PHE A 103 21.03 7.68 -15.09
N ARG A 104 20.37 8.02 -16.20
CA ARG A 104 20.85 7.82 -17.57
C ARG A 104 20.16 8.81 -18.51
N THR A 105 20.77 9.08 -19.66
CA THR A 105 20.13 9.80 -20.79
C THR A 105 19.87 8.89 -21.99
N SER A 106 20.49 7.71 -22.01
CA SER A 106 20.26 6.65 -22.99
C SER A 106 20.61 5.29 -22.37
N PRO A 107 20.37 4.15 -23.05
CA PRO A 107 20.83 2.84 -22.56
C PRO A 107 22.34 2.75 -22.28
N ASP A 108 23.15 3.53 -22.98
CA ASP A 108 24.62 3.49 -22.92
C ASP A 108 25.24 4.69 -22.20
N GLU A 109 24.47 5.77 -21.98
CA GLU A 109 24.91 6.98 -21.29
C GLU A 109 24.37 7.02 -19.86
N LEU A 110 25.18 6.54 -18.91
CA LEU A 110 24.83 6.38 -17.49
C LEU A 110 25.44 7.49 -16.63
N ALA A 111 24.86 7.75 -15.45
CA ALA A 111 25.49 8.56 -14.41
C ALA A 111 26.31 7.69 -13.44
N ASN A 112 27.53 8.12 -13.12
CA ASN A 112 28.40 7.47 -12.14
C ASN A 112 28.94 8.48 -11.13
N HIS A 113 29.28 8.04 -9.92
CA HIS A 113 29.81 8.90 -8.85
C HIS A 113 28.96 10.16 -8.59
N SER A 114 27.65 10.06 -8.85
CA SER A 114 26.74 11.20 -8.82
C SER A 114 25.80 11.13 -7.62
N ARG A 115 25.26 12.27 -7.20
CA ARG A 115 24.50 12.42 -5.96
C ARG A 115 23.16 13.11 -6.20
N LEU A 116 22.08 12.50 -5.72
CA LEU A 116 20.76 13.13 -5.60
C LEU A 116 20.49 13.40 -4.12
N THR A 117 20.34 14.66 -3.74
CA THR A 117 20.16 15.01 -2.33
C THR A 117 19.18 16.14 -2.09
N ASN A 118 18.46 16.11 -0.97
CA ASN A 118 17.46 17.13 -0.63
C ASN A 118 16.44 17.38 -1.77
N VAL A 119 16.07 16.34 -2.53
CA VAL A 119 15.01 16.43 -3.55
C VAL A 119 13.71 15.87 -3.00
N VAL A 120 12.59 16.48 -3.42
CA VAL A 120 11.25 16.06 -3.05
C VAL A 120 10.51 15.59 -4.30
N ILE A 121 9.85 14.45 -4.21
CA ILE A 121 8.80 14.03 -5.14
C ILE A 121 7.55 13.80 -4.30
N ASP A 122 6.57 14.70 -4.41
CA ASP A 122 5.32 14.65 -3.65
C ASP A 122 4.11 14.65 -4.58
N ASN A 123 3.36 13.56 -4.54
CA ASN A 123 2.13 13.35 -5.29
C ASN A 123 2.28 13.54 -6.82
N PHE A 124 3.48 13.33 -7.36
CA PHE A 124 3.80 13.41 -8.79
C PHE A 124 3.43 12.11 -9.52
N SER A 125 2.17 11.68 -9.38
CA SER A 125 1.68 10.37 -9.82
C SER A 125 0.80 10.49 -11.06
N HIS A 126 0.93 9.53 -11.98
CA HIS A 126 0.03 9.43 -13.13
C HIS A 126 -1.45 9.39 -12.70
N PRO A 127 -2.38 10.08 -13.38
CA PRO A 127 -3.81 10.11 -13.03
C PRO A 127 -4.47 8.73 -13.17
N GLU A 128 -4.05 7.92 -14.14
CA GLU A 128 -4.45 6.52 -14.24
C GLU A 128 -3.64 5.62 -13.30
N ARG A 129 -4.30 5.04 -12.29
CA ARG A 129 -3.63 4.30 -11.22
C ARG A 129 -2.88 3.05 -11.67
N GLN A 130 -3.29 2.43 -12.78
CA GLN A 130 -2.68 1.20 -13.27
C GLN A 130 -1.59 1.43 -14.33
N LEU A 131 -1.40 2.66 -14.80
CA LEU A 131 -0.26 3.00 -15.64
C LEU A 131 1.01 3.07 -14.80
N SER A 132 2.03 2.35 -15.24
CA SER A 132 3.26 2.14 -14.50
C SER A 132 4.31 3.18 -14.87
N ASP A 133 4.89 3.81 -13.86
CA ASP A 133 6.12 4.61 -13.95
C ASP A 133 6.99 4.36 -12.70
N LEU A 134 8.20 4.92 -12.73
CA LEU A 134 9.11 4.98 -11.59
C LEU A 134 9.29 6.44 -11.17
N TRP A 135 9.48 6.69 -9.88
CA TRP A 135 9.91 8.03 -9.46
C TRP A 135 11.41 8.20 -9.56
N LEU A 136 12.19 7.18 -9.20
CA LEU A 136 13.63 7.20 -9.36
C LEU A 136 14.14 5.87 -9.92
N ALA A 137 14.84 5.94 -11.05
CA ALA A 137 15.60 4.82 -11.59
C ALA A 137 17.10 5.10 -11.54
N ILE A 138 17.80 4.30 -10.74
CA ILE A 138 19.24 4.41 -10.49
C ILE A 138 19.95 3.43 -11.43
N TYR A 139 20.90 3.94 -12.22
CA TYR A 139 21.78 3.19 -13.10
C TYR A 139 23.24 3.53 -12.79
N GLY A 140 24.19 2.92 -13.50
CA GLY A 140 25.62 3.22 -13.35
C GLY A 140 26.20 2.69 -12.04
N LYS A 141 27.24 3.34 -11.53
CA LYS A 141 27.99 2.91 -10.33
C LYS A 141 28.32 4.08 -9.41
N HIS A 142 28.51 3.77 -8.13
CA HIS A 142 28.96 4.67 -7.07
C HIS A 142 28.08 5.92 -6.88
N ASN A 143 26.82 5.87 -7.30
CA ASN A 143 25.85 6.93 -7.04
C ASN A 143 25.36 6.90 -5.58
N ARG A 144 25.04 8.09 -5.05
CA ARG A 144 24.52 8.30 -3.71
C ARG A 144 23.16 8.98 -3.76
N ILE A 145 22.16 8.38 -3.12
CA ILE A 145 20.80 8.91 -3.02
C ILE A 145 20.53 9.16 -1.55
N ASP A 146 20.54 10.43 -1.13
CA ASP A 146 20.45 10.75 0.30
C ASP A 146 19.64 11.99 0.67
N HIS A 147 18.96 11.97 1.81
CA HIS A 147 18.13 13.08 2.30
C HIS A 147 17.01 13.50 1.32
N ASN A 148 16.47 12.55 0.53
CA ASN A 148 15.34 12.83 -0.37
C ASN A 148 14.02 12.46 0.30
N SER A 149 12.93 13.12 -0.12
CA SER A 149 11.57 12.83 0.35
C SER A 149 10.71 12.31 -0.81
N PHE A 150 10.23 11.08 -0.71
CA PHE A 150 9.30 10.47 -1.67
C PHE A 150 7.95 10.25 -0.98
N ILE A 151 6.91 10.99 -1.36
CA ILE A 151 5.64 11.04 -0.60
C ILE A 151 4.44 10.90 -1.54
N ASN A 152 3.52 9.98 -1.27
CA ASN A 152 2.26 9.80 -1.99
C ASN A 152 2.39 9.32 -3.46
N LYS A 153 3.16 8.26 -3.74
CA LYS A 153 3.07 7.58 -5.05
C LYS A 153 1.78 6.77 -5.11
N ARG A 154 0.95 7.03 -6.12
CA ARG A 154 -0.45 6.57 -6.16
C ARG A 154 -0.79 5.64 -7.32
N ASN A 155 0.07 5.61 -8.33
CA ASN A 155 -0.05 4.69 -9.46
C ASN A 155 0.91 3.50 -9.34
N ARG A 156 0.69 2.50 -10.20
CA ARG A 156 1.50 1.29 -10.34
C ARG A 156 2.96 1.62 -10.64
N GLY A 157 3.86 0.72 -10.28
CA GLY A 157 5.29 0.84 -10.48
C GLY A 157 6.01 1.21 -9.20
N VAL A 158 7.19 0.62 -9.02
CA VAL A 158 8.01 0.82 -7.82
C VAL A 158 8.41 2.29 -7.67
N THR A 159 8.46 2.80 -6.44
CA THR A 159 8.85 4.20 -6.20
C THR A 159 10.30 4.44 -6.62
N VAL A 160 11.23 3.63 -6.08
CA VAL A 160 12.67 3.71 -6.40
C VAL A 160 13.20 2.36 -6.86
N ALA A 161 13.89 2.33 -8.00
CA ALA A 161 14.50 1.12 -8.54
C ALA A 161 15.99 1.29 -8.82
N VAL A 162 16.81 0.33 -8.38
CA VAL A 162 18.16 0.12 -8.92
C VAL A 162 18.05 -0.83 -10.12
N ARG A 163 18.51 -0.37 -11.28
CA ARG A 163 18.39 -1.06 -12.56
C ARG A 163 19.73 -1.67 -12.96
N MET A 164 19.71 -2.94 -13.37
CA MET A 164 20.93 -3.74 -13.64
C MET A 164 20.98 -4.30 -15.07
N ASN A 165 20.18 -3.72 -15.98
CA ASN A 165 20.01 -4.21 -17.35
C ASN A 165 21.19 -3.94 -18.28
N SER A 166 22.26 -3.29 -17.79
CA SER A 166 23.55 -3.15 -18.48
C SER A 166 24.70 -3.52 -17.53
N GLU A 167 25.83 -3.98 -18.07
CA GLU A 167 27.04 -4.26 -17.29
C GLU A 167 27.54 -3.03 -16.53
N GLY A 168 27.39 -1.85 -17.13
CA GLY A 168 27.69 -0.56 -16.51
C GLY A 168 26.88 -0.27 -15.23
N SER A 169 25.78 -0.99 -14.99
CA SER A 169 24.94 -0.82 -13.79
C SER A 169 24.97 -2.00 -12.82
N ARG A 170 25.85 -2.99 -13.05
CA ARG A 170 26.09 -4.14 -12.14
C ARG A 170 27.33 -3.88 -11.29
N LYS A 171 27.41 -4.53 -10.12
CA LYS A 171 28.44 -4.26 -9.09
C LYS A 171 28.55 -2.76 -8.87
N ASN A 172 27.39 -2.17 -8.59
CA ASN A 172 27.17 -0.73 -8.64
C ASN A 172 27.69 -0.01 -7.41
N TYR A 173 27.71 -0.63 -6.23
CA TYR A 173 28.13 0.04 -4.99
C TYR A 173 27.37 1.35 -4.74
N HIS A 174 26.09 1.40 -5.10
CA HIS A 174 25.23 2.54 -4.77
C HIS A 174 25.01 2.64 -3.26
N THR A 175 24.84 3.85 -2.76
CA THR A 175 24.44 4.12 -1.38
C THR A 175 23.09 4.85 -1.37
N ILE A 176 22.12 4.32 -0.64
CA ILE A 176 20.78 4.90 -0.45
C ILE A 176 20.57 5.13 1.04
N GLU A 177 20.60 6.37 1.50
CA GLU A 177 20.61 6.66 2.94
C GLU A 177 19.91 7.94 3.39
N TYR A 178 19.42 7.97 4.63
CA TYR A 178 18.73 9.14 5.19
C TYR A 178 17.54 9.64 4.35
N ASN A 179 16.96 8.82 3.49
CA ASN A 179 15.77 9.18 2.73
C ASN A 179 14.51 8.96 3.56
N TYR A 180 13.54 9.85 3.37
CA TYR A 180 12.19 9.70 3.89
C TYR A 180 11.30 9.11 2.79
N PHE A 181 10.99 7.83 2.92
CA PHE A 181 9.94 7.18 2.15
C PHE A 181 8.63 7.35 2.91
N GLY A 182 7.89 8.41 2.55
CA GLY A 182 6.63 8.75 3.18
C GLY A 182 5.48 7.83 2.77
N PRO A 183 4.25 8.15 3.22
CA PRO A 183 3.08 7.32 2.98
C PRO A 183 2.89 6.95 1.51
N ARG A 184 2.63 5.65 1.29
CA ARG A 184 2.18 5.09 0.02
C ARG A 184 0.92 4.28 0.30
N GLN A 185 -0.21 4.72 -0.25
CA GLN A 185 -1.49 4.04 -0.05
C GLN A 185 -1.48 2.64 -0.68
N VAL A 186 -2.43 1.79 -0.26
CA VAL A 186 -2.63 0.46 -0.87
C VAL A 186 -2.97 0.63 -2.36
N LEU A 187 -2.21 -0.05 -3.23
CA LEU A 187 -2.43 0.01 -4.68
C LEU A 187 -3.65 -0.82 -5.12
N GLY A 188 -3.98 -1.90 -4.38
CA GLY A 188 -5.02 -2.84 -4.77
C GLY A 188 -4.61 -3.78 -5.91
N ALA A 189 -3.30 -3.91 -6.14
CA ALA A 189 -2.69 -4.73 -7.19
C ALA A 189 -1.19 -4.93 -6.89
N ASN A 190 -0.54 -5.82 -7.65
CA ASN A 190 0.91 -6.00 -7.65
C ASN A 190 1.66 -4.84 -8.34
N GLY A 191 2.89 -4.56 -7.89
CA GLY A 191 3.74 -3.50 -8.43
C GLY A 191 3.67 -2.21 -7.60
N GLY A 192 3.43 -2.36 -6.30
CA GLY A 192 3.31 -1.28 -5.33
C GLY A 192 4.61 -1.02 -4.55
N GLU A 193 5.74 -1.62 -4.95
CA GLU A 193 6.93 -1.69 -4.11
C GLU A 193 7.51 -0.29 -3.84
N THR A 194 8.06 -0.04 -2.64
CA THR A 194 8.71 1.26 -2.37
C THR A 194 10.13 1.28 -2.93
N LEU A 195 10.90 0.22 -2.67
CA LEU A 195 12.27 0.09 -3.18
C LEU A 195 12.46 -1.27 -3.84
N ARG A 196 13.06 -1.31 -5.02
CA ARG A 196 13.48 -2.54 -5.68
C ARG A 196 14.92 -2.48 -6.14
N ILE A 197 15.71 -3.51 -5.85
CA ILE A 197 17.09 -3.60 -6.30
C ILE A 197 17.23 -4.78 -7.24
N GLY A 198 17.38 -4.50 -8.54
CA GLY A 198 17.43 -5.54 -9.58
C GLY A 198 16.06 -6.05 -10.05
N THR A 199 16.10 -7.15 -10.79
CA THR A 199 14.93 -7.88 -11.32
C THR A 199 15.27 -9.36 -11.41
N SER A 200 14.27 -10.24 -11.60
CA SER A 200 14.50 -11.68 -11.75
C SER A 200 15.54 -12.07 -12.82
N HIS A 201 15.63 -11.32 -13.92
CA HIS A 201 16.58 -11.62 -15.00
C HIS A 201 18.04 -11.41 -14.61
N PHE A 202 18.31 -10.51 -13.67
CA PHE A 202 19.67 -10.15 -13.21
C PHE A 202 19.89 -10.50 -11.75
N SER A 203 19.02 -11.32 -11.16
CA SER A 203 18.99 -11.53 -9.71
C SER A 203 20.22 -12.25 -9.17
N ARG A 204 20.85 -13.09 -9.97
CA ARG A 204 22.08 -13.80 -9.61
C ARG A 204 23.33 -12.94 -9.73
N GLU A 205 23.22 -11.77 -10.36
CA GLU A 205 24.31 -10.80 -10.49
C GLU A 205 24.45 -9.97 -9.21
N TYR A 206 25.69 -9.59 -8.91
CA TYR A 206 25.98 -8.73 -7.76
C TYR A 206 25.62 -7.27 -8.07
N ALA A 207 24.85 -6.65 -7.18
CA ALA A 207 24.60 -5.21 -7.16
C ALA A 207 25.54 -4.51 -6.17
N ASN A 208 25.75 -5.08 -4.98
CA ASN A 208 26.51 -4.46 -3.89
C ASN A 208 25.95 -3.10 -3.43
N THR A 209 24.64 -2.91 -3.55
CA THR A 209 23.96 -1.70 -3.08
C THR A 209 23.85 -1.71 -1.56
N LEU A 210 24.18 -0.57 -0.94
CA LEU A 210 24.01 -0.31 0.49
C LEU A 210 22.76 0.56 0.70
N VAL A 211 21.83 0.10 1.54
CA VAL A 211 20.62 0.81 1.94
C VAL A 211 20.64 0.98 3.45
N GLN A 212 20.86 2.20 3.94
CA GLN A 212 21.03 2.42 5.38
C GLN A 212 20.36 3.67 5.92
N TYR A 213 19.90 3.63 7.17
CA TYR A 213 19.36 4.81 7.87
C TYR A 213 18.22 5.51 7.12
N ASN A 214 17.39 4.78 6.37
CA ASN A 214 16.18 5.33 5.75
C ASN A 214 14.96 5.10 6.65
N TYR A 215 13.95 5.96 6.49
CA TYR A 215 12.69 5.88 7.23
C TYR A 215 11.54 5.58 6.27
N PHE A 216 10.88 4.44 6.44
CA PHE A 216 9.73 3.97 5.69
C PHE A 216 8.45 4.18 6.53
N ASP A 217 7.76 5.29 6.29
CA ASP A 217 6.54 5.68 7.01
C ASP A 217 5.30 5.27 6.21
N ARG A 218 4.55 4.25 6.70
CA ARG A 218 3.26 3.80 6.12
C ARG A 218 3.34 3.56 4.61
N THR A 219 4.42 2.92 4.17
CA THR A 219 4.64 2.48 2.80
C THR A 219 3.83 1.21 2.52
N ASN A 220 2.53 1.35 2.25
CA ASN A 220 1.54 0.27 2.23
C ASN A 220 1.15 -0.17 0.80
N GLY A 221 1.98 0.16 -0.20
CA GLY A 221 1.66 -0.02 -1.61
C GLY A 221 1.25 -1.45 -1.96
N GLU A 222 1.99 -2.42 -1.43
CA GLU A 222 1.75 -3.85 -1.61
C GLU A 222 2.51 -4.67 -0.55
N HIS A 223 2.55 -5.99 -0.72
CA HIS A 223 3.28 -6.93 0.12
C HIS A 223 4.78 -6.65 0.28
N GLU A 224 5.48 -6.23 -0.76
CA GLU A 224 6.93 -5.95 -0.74
C GLU A 224 7.18 -4.44 -0.56
N ILE A 225 7.53 -4.01 0.66
CA ILE A 225 8.02 -2.63 0.88
C ILE A 225 9.36 -2.48 0.16
N ILE A 226 10.26 -3.44 0.44
CA ILE A 226 11.53 -3.61 -0.26
C ILE A 226 11.52 -4.96 -0.96
N SER A 227 11.79 -4.94 -2.26
CA SER A 227 11.95 -6.12 -3.10
C SER A 227 13.42 -6.23 -3.54
N ASN A 228 14.21 -7.01 -2.81
CA ASN A 228 15.60 -7.30 -3.19
C ASN A 228 15.62 -8.40 -4.26
N LYS A 229 16.12 -8.08 -5.45
CA LYS A 229 16.14 -8.94 -6.63
C LYS A 229 17.52 -8.92 -7.30
N SER A 230 18.57 -8.99 -6.49
CA SER A 230 19.99 -9.05 -6.90
C SER A 230 20.86 -9.52 -5.73
N SER A 231 22.11 -9.91 -5.99
CA SER A 231 23.02 -10.42 -4.97
C SER A 231 23.89 -9.35 -4.31
N GLY A 232 24.37 -9.64 -3.09
CA GLY A 232 25.42 -8.87 -2.40
C GLY A 232 24.98 -7.56 -1.75
N ASN A 233 23.69 -7.32 -1.57
CA ASN A 233 23.18 -6.07 -1.03
C ASN A 233 23.19 -6.05 0.51
N THR A 234 23.19 -4.85 1.09
CA THR A 234 23.12 -4.65 2.53
C THR A 234 22.00 -3.68 2.89
N PHE A 235 21.14 -4.09 3.83
CA PHE A 235 20.08 -3.27 4.42
C PHE A 235 20.36 -3.10 5.91
N LYS A 236 20.77 -1.89 6.31
CA LYS A 236 21.28 -1.62 7.66
C LYS A 236 20.60 -0.45 8.35
N GLY A 237 20.10 -0.63 9.57
CA GLY A 237 19.69 0.52 10.38
C GLY A 237 18.49 1.31 9.81
N ASN A 238 17.63 0.68 9.01
CA ASN A 238 16.43 1.32 8.48
C ASN A 238 15.27 1.19 9.49
N VAL A 239 14.32 2.12 9.45
CA VAL A 239 13.10 2.09 10.28
C VAL A 239 11.87 1.92 9.39
N PHE A 240 11.00 0.96 9.74
CA PHE A 240 9.72 0.71 9.11
C PHE A 240 8.62 1.01 10.12
N PHE A 241 7.90 2.11 9.93
CA PHE A 241 6.85 2.56 10.83
C PHE A 241 5.48 2.34 10.20
N GLU A 242 4.69 1.46 10.82
CA GLU A 242 3.32 1.12 10.39
C GLU A 242 3.19 0.79 8.89
N ALA A 243 4.26 0.22 8.34
CA ALA A 243 4.36 -0.16 6.94
C ALA A 243 3.76 -1.55 6.74
N GLN A 244 2.70 -1.63 5.93
CA GLN A 244 2.05 -2.89 5.58
C GLN A 244 2.82 -3.54 4.44
N GLY A 245 3.42 -4.70 4.71
CA GLY A 245 4.34 -5.38 3.81
C GLY A 245 5.64 -5.80 4.51
N THR A 246 6.66 -6.12 3.73
CA THR A 246 7.91 -6.75 4.21
C THR A 246 9.16 -6.21 3.54
N LEU A 247 10.31 -6.41 4.19
CA LEU A 247 11.61 -6.47 3.52
C LEU A 247 11.77 -7.90 2.99
N THR A 248 11.65 -8.08 1.67
CA THR A 248 11.76 -9.38 1.02
C THR A 248 13.08 -9.53 0.27
N MET A 249 13.84 -10.58 0.61
CA MET A 249 14.94 -11.10 -0.20
C MET A 249 14.39 -11.93 -1.37
N ARG A 250 13.74 -11.26 -2.33
CA ARG A 250 12.83 -11.90 -3.30
C ARG A 250 13.56 -12.78 -4.30
N HIS A 251 14.70 -12.32 -4.79
CA HIS A 251 15.66 -13.08 -5.59
C HIS A 251 17.09 -12.64 -5.26
N GLY A 252 18.08 -13.45 -5.66
CA GLY A 252 19.50 -13.16 -5.45
C GLY A 252 20.01 -13.59 -4.08
N HIS A 253 21.33 -13.67 -3.95
CA HIS A 253 22.02 -14.34 -2.85
C HIS A 253 22.90 -13.36 -2.07
N TYR A 254 23.45 -13.77 -0.92
CA TYR A 254 24.42 -12.97 -0.16
C TYR A 254 23.89 -11.59 0.27
N THR A 255 22.61 -11.50 0.66
CA THR A 255 22.04 -10.26 1.21
C THR A 255 22.25 -10.22 2.72
N THR A 256 22.67 -9.07 3.24
CA THR A 256 22.75 -8.79 4.68
C THR A 256 21.64 -7.84 5.10
N VAL A 257 20.87 -8.22 6.11
CA VAL A 257 19.79 -7.42 6.71
C VAL A 257 20.06 -7.31 8.20
N GLU A 258 20.57 -6.16 8.63
CA GLU A 258 21.03 -5.98 10.01
C GLU A 258 20.56 -4.69 10.68
N ASN A 259 20.32 -4.72 11.99
CA ASN A 259 20.02 -3.53 12.79
C ASN A 259 18.76 -2.74 12.35
N ASN A 260 17.84 -3.36 11.62
CA ASN A 260 16.62 -2.69 11.16
C ASN A 260 15.52 -2.75 12.24
N TYR A 261 14.65 -1.73 12.27
CA TYR A 261 13.59 -1.57 13.25
C TYR A 261 12.22 -1.58 12.56
N PHE A 262 11.36 -2.52 12.94
CA PHE A 262 9.99 -2.65 12.42
C PHE A 262 9.00 -2.35 13.54
N LEU A 263 8.28 -1.24 13.41
CA LEU A 263 7.31 -0.73 14.38
C LEU A 263 5.91 -0.87 13.79
N GLY A 264 5.30 -2.04 13.97
CA GLY A 264 3.98 -2.35 13.41
C GLY A 264 2.82 -1.72 14.17
N ASN A 265 2.97 -1.45 15.47
CA ASN A 265 1.92 -0.92 16.35
C ASN A 265 0.59 -1.68 16.26
N ARG A 266 0.65 -2.99 15.97
CA ARG A 266 -0.52 -3.86 15.77
C ARG A 266 -1.39 -3.48 14.58
N LYS A 267 -0.92 -2.60 13.68
CA LYS A 267 -1.63 -2.29 12.45
C LYS A 267 -1.71 -3.54 11.57
N PRO A 268 -2.89 -3.86 11.00
CA PRO A 268 -3.08 -5.04 10.15
C PRO A 268 -2.05 -5.15 9.01
N ASN A 269 -1.62 -6.37 8.69
CA ASN A 269 -0.71 -6.68 7.58
C ASN A 269 0.70 -6.06 7.67
N THR A 270 1.08 -5.49 8.82
CA THR A 270 2.48 -5.10 9.06
C THR A 270 3.35 -6.35 9.19
N GLY A 271 4.40 -6.43 8.39
CA GLY A 271 5.30 -7.59 8.32
C GLY A 271 6.75 -7.20 8.59
N GLY A 272 7.59 -8.22 8.68
CA GLY A 272 9.02 -8.04 8.94
C GLY A 272 9.87 -8.48 7.76
N ILE A 273 10.67 -9.54 7.97
CA ILE A 273 11.71 -9.96 7.04
C ILE A 273 11.38 -11.33 6.45
N ARG A 274 11.50 -11.45 5.13
CA ARG A 274 11.26 -12.70 4.38
C ARG A 274 12.50 -13.18 3.64
N ILE A 275 13.02 -14.34 4.07
CA ILE A 275 14.17 -15.04 3.49
C ILE A 275 13.69 -16.00 2.39
N ILE A 276 14.30 -15.86 1.21
CA ILE A 276 14.29 -16.78 0.07
C ILE A 276 15.74 -16.86 -0.43
N ASN A 277 16.07 -17.87 -1.23
CA ASN A 277 17.38 -18.03 -1.86
C ASN A 277 18.52 -18.28 -0.83
N GLU A 278 19.75 -18.26 -1.33
CA GLU A 278 20.92 -18.78 -0.61
C GLU A 278 21.76 -17.68 0.08
N HIS A 279 22.49 -18.07 1.13
CA HIS A 279 23.47 -17.26 1.83
C HIS A 279 22.95 -15.92 2.36
N GLN A 280 21.69 -15.87 2.80
CA GLN A 280 21.12 -14.66 3.39
C GLN A 280 21.54 -14.54 4.85
N THR A 281 21.80 -13.32 5.31
CA THR A 281 22.09 -13.02 6.71
C THR A 281 21.06 -12.03 7.25
N VAL A 282 20.30 -12.46 8.26
CA VAL A 282 19.33 -11.63 8.99
C VAL A 282 19.73 -11.58 10.44
N SER A 283 20.26 -10.45 10.91
CA SER A 283 20.78 -10.35 12.27
C SER A 283 20.49 -9.05 13.00
N ASN A 284 20.34 -9.11 14.31
CA ASN A 284 20.24 -7.92 15.17
C ASN A 284 19.09 -6.95 14.79
N ASN A 285 17.97 -7.46 14.27
CA ASN A 285 16.80 -6.64 13.93
C ASN A 285 15.81 -6.59 15.11
N TYR A 286 15.16 -5.43 15.29
CA TYR A 286 14.12 -5.20 16.29
C TYR A 286 12.75 -5.15 15.62
N MET A 287 11.78 -5.88 16.15
CA MET A 287 10.43 -5.98 15.61
C MET A 287 9.40 -5.89 16.72
N TYR A 288 8.44 -4.99 16.56
CA TYR A 288 7.37 -4.77 17.53
C TYR A 288 6.00 -4.71 16.85
N GLY A 289 5.04 -5.48 17.37
CA GLY A 289 3.64 -5.30 17.02
C GLY A 289 3.27 -5.67 15.57
N LEU A 290 3.98 -6.60 14.93
CA LEU A 290 3.70 -7.00 13.55
C LEU A 290 2.59 -8.06 13.49
N THR A 291 1.62 -7.91 12.58
CA THR A 291 0.43 -8.78 12.53
C THR A 291 0.25 -9.52 11.20
N GLY A 292 1.18 -9.37 10.26
CA GLY A 292 1.10 -10.03 8.96
C GLY A 292 1.25 -11.54 9.06
N ARG A 293 0.41 -12.31 8.34
CA ARG A 293 0.47 -13.78 8.25
C ARG A 293 1.19 -14.26 6.99
N ARG A 294 1.44 -15.58 6.91
CA ARG A 294 1.98 -16.26 5.72
C ARG A 294 3.30 -15.58 5.30
N PHE A 295 3.40 -15.04 4.09
CA PHE A 295 4.64 -14.39 3.67
C PHE A 295 4.91 -13.02 4.36
N ARG A 296 3.98 -12.53 5.18
CA ARG A 296 4.09 -11.27 5.93
C ARG A 296 4.39 -11.45 7.42
N GLY A 297 4.83 -12.64 7.84
CA GLY A 297 5.28 -12.85 9.23
C GLY A 297 6.34 -11.83 9.66
N ALA A 298 6.53 -11.69 10.97
CA ALA A 298 7.65 -10.93 11.52
C ALA A 298 8.98 -11.51 11.02
N LEU A 299 9.09 -12.84 11.03
CA LEU A 299 10.20 -13.58 10.46
C LEU A 299 9.66 -14.72 9.59
N VAL A 300 10.09 -14.78 8.34
CA VAL A 300 9.66 -15.80 7.37
C VAL A 300 10.86 -16.45 6.71
N ILE A 301 10.91 -17.78 6.74
CA ILE A 301 11.79 -18.62 5.94
C ILE A 301 10.92 -19.42 4.97
N MET A 302 11.07 -19.18 3.67
CA MET A 302 10.22 -19.81 2.65
C MET A 302 10.70 -21.20 2.23
N ASN A 303 9.77 -22.01 1.71
CA ASN A 303 10.09 -23.12 0.81
C ASN A 303 10.46 -22.60 -0.59
N GLY A 304 11.30 -23.36 -1.29
CA GLY A 304 11.70 -23.06 -2.66
C GLY A 304 11.19 -24.06 -3.69
N VAL A 305 11.38 -23.72 -4.96
CA VAL A 305 11.13 -24.60 -6.11
C VAL A 305 12.43 -25.34 -6.45
N PRO A 306 12.44 -26.68 -6.52
CA PRO A 306 13.61 -27.43 -6.96
C PRO A 306 14.04 -27.02 -8.39
N ASN A 307 15.34 -26.82 -8.62
CA ASN A 307 15.87 -26.37 -9.92
C ASN A 307 15.16 -25.11 -10.45
N SER A 308 14.87 -24.17 -9.55
CA SER A 308 14.05 -22.99 -9.80
C SER A 308 14.57 -22.13 -10.98
N PRO A 309 13.70 -21.75 -11.92
CA PRO A 309 14.04 -20.74 -12.92
C PRO A 309 14.12 -19.33 -12.27
N PRO A 310 14.82 -18.36 -12.89
CA PRO A 310 15.17 -17.08 -12.23
C PRO A 310 14.00 -16.23 -11.71
N ASN A 311 12.78 -16.44 -12.21
CA ASN A 311 11.58 -15.72 -11.82
C ASN A 311 10.71 -16.47 -10.77
N ARG A 312 11.12 -17.66 -10.32
CA ARG A 312 10.45 -18.39 -9.24
C ARG A 312 11.18 -18.16 -7.91
N TYR A 313 11.24 -19.17 -7.04
CA TYR A 313 11.75 -19.05 -5.67
C TYR A 313 12.89 -20.06 -5.51
N ASP A 314 14.13 -19.60 -5.45
CA ASP A 314 15.26 -20.50 -5.15
C ASP A 314 15.15 -20.98 -3.68
N PRO A 315 15.52 -22.24 -3.37
CA PRO A 315 15.48 -22.75 -2.00
C PRO A 315 16.32 -21.93 -1.03
N VAL A 316 15.91 -21.93 0.25
CA VAL A 316 16.71 -21.31 1.31
C VAL A 316 17.84 -22.26 1.71
N ILE A 317 19.07 -21.85 1.47
CA ILE A 317 20.28 -22.66 1.71
C ILE A 317 21.32 -21.79 2.40
N GLU A 318 22.08 -22.36 3.35
CA GLU A 318 23.23 -21.70 4.00
C GLU A 318 22.92 -20.28 4.52
N SER A 319 21.71 -20.08 5.03
CA SER A 319 21.24 -18.77 5.49
C SER A 319 21.19 -18.69 7.02
N ALA A 320 21.14 -17.48 7.57
CA ALA A 320 21.13 -17.22 9.00
C ALA A 320 20.04 -16.23 9.40
N MET A 321 19.34 -16.52 10.49
CA MET A 321 18.34 -15.67 11.12
C MET A 321 18.59 -15.60 12.62
N ASN A 322 19.51 -14.72 13.03
CA ASN A 322 20.09 -14.77 14.37
C ASN A 322 19.93 -13.46 15.16
N ASN A 323 19.94 -13.53 16.49
CA ASN A 323 20.02 -12.35 17.38
C ASN A 323 18.89 -11.32 17.15
N ASN A 324 17.73 -11.71 16.64
CA ASN A 324 16.62 -10.78 16.42
C ASN A 324 15.73 -10.68 17.68
N VAL A 325 15.16 -9.50 17.91
CA VAL A 325 14.22 -9.24 19.01
C VAL A 325 12.83 -9.01 18.42
N VAL A 326 11.89 -9.90 18.74
CA VAL A 326 10.51 -9.89 18.26
C VAL A 326 9.56 -9.80 19.44
N ILE A 327 8.85 -8.68 19.54
CA ILE A 327 7.97 -8.36 20.66
C ILE A 327 6.54 -8.17 20.15
N ASP A 328 5.58 -8.83 20.78
CA ASP A 328 4.13 -8.76 20.50
C ASP A 328 3.79 -8.82 18.99
N SER A 329 4.52 -9.66 18.26
CA SER A 329 4.29 -9.91 16.84
C SER A 329 3.73 -11.32 16.62
N ASP A 330 2.82 -11.46 15.68
CA ASP A 330 1.92 -12.63 15.67
C ASP A 330 2.52 -13.87 15.03
N TYR A 331 3.32 -13.75 13.98
CA TYR A 331 3.65 -14.88 13.12
C TYR A 331 5.13 -14.96 12.78
N ILE A 332 5.72 -16.10 13.10
CA ILE A 332 7.00 -16.64 12.63
C ILE A 332 6.66 -17.84 11.75
N GLN A 333 7.16 -17.87 10.52
CA GLN A 333 6.68 -18.81 9.50
C GLN A 333 7.86 -19.55 8.88
N LEU A 334 7.90 -20.87 9.06
CA LEU A 334 9.02 -21.73 8.67
C LEU A 334 8.58 -22.71 7.58
N GLY A 335 9.31 -22.76 6.46
CA GLY A 335 8.89 -23.51 5.26
C GLY A 335 7.71 -22.86 4.54
N ALA A 336 7.49 -21.56 4.75
CA ALA A 336 6.29 -20.88 4.30
C ALA A 336 6.10 -21.00 2.77
N GLY A 337 4.85 -21.26 2.35
CA GLY A 337 4.50 -21.45 0.94
C GLY A 337 4.77 -22.86 0.41
N ALA A 338 5.07 -23.83 1.26
CA ALA A 338 5.19 -25.21 0.84
C ALA A 338 3.92 -25.70 0.12
N ASP A 339 4.11 -26.21 -1.10
CA ASP A 339 3.08 -26.82 -1.93
C ASP A 339 3.75 -27.80 -2.92
N GLU A 340 3.00 -28.34 -3.88
CA GLU A 340 3.53 -29.29 -4.87
C GLU A 340 4.69 -28.70 -5.70
N GLU A 341 4.67 -27.39 -5.98
CA GLU A 341 5.71 -26.73 -6.76
C GLU A 341 6.88 -26.30 -5.87
N ARG A 342 6.58 -25.62 -4.76
CA ARG A 342 7.52 -25.15 -3.74
C ARG A 342 7.80 -26.28 -2.75
N SER A 343 8.40 -27.35 -3.25
CA SER A 343 8.62 -28.60 -2.52
C SER A 343 10.03 -28.74 -1.91
N ALA A 344 10.92 -27.75 -2.09
CA ALA A 344 12.27 -27.77 -1.51
C ALA A 344 12.31 -27.08 -0.14
N PRO A 345 12.49 -27.83 0.97
CA PRO A 345 12.63 -27.26 2.31
C PRO A 345 13.94 -26.49 2.50
N PRO A 346 14.02 -25.60 3.51
CA PRO A 346 15.26 -24.94 3.88
C PRO A 346 16.34 -25.96 4.30
N THR A 347 17.58 -25.75 3.87
CA THR A 347 18.72 -26.62 4.23
C THR A 347 19.93 -25.81 4.71
N THR A 348 20.78 -26.46 5.52
CA THR A 348 22.04 -25.88 6.07
C THR A 348 21.89 -24.47 6.64
N THR A 349 20.70 -24.15 7.16
CA THR A 349 20.29 -22.82 7.60
C THR A 349 20.27 -22.79 9.14
N GLU A 350 20.35 -21.61 9.74
CA GLU A 350 20.32 -21.47 11.18
C GLU A 350 19.37 -20.37 11.66
N MET A 351 18.79 -20.61 12.83
CA MET A 351 17.98 -19.67 13.57
C MET A 351 18.41 -19.70 15.04
N GLN A 352 19.27 -18.77 15.43
CA GLN A 352 19.92 -18.77 16.75
C GLN A 352 19.69 -17.49 17.54
N ASN A 353 19.59 -17.62 18.87
CA ASN A 353 19.61 -16.48 19.78
C ASN A 353 18.54 -15.41 19.52
N ASN A 354 17.40 -15.79 18.95
CA ASN A 354 16.27 -14.87 18.78
C ASN A 354 15.43 -14.81 20.05
N ILE A 355 14.97 -13.61 20.42
CA ILE A 355 14.05 -13.38 21.53
C ILE A 355 12.67 -13.14 20.95
N ILE A 356 11.71 -14.04 21.22
CA ILE A 356 10.34 -13.95 20.70
C ILE A 356 9.37 -13.93 21.89
N LEU A 357 8.83 -12.77 22.24
CA LEU A 357 7.91 -12.63 23.37
C LEU A 357 6.61 -11.98 22.91
N GLY A 358 5.46 -12.63 23.17
CA GLY A 358 4.17 -12.08 22.75
C GLY A 358 2.99 -12.57 23.58
N LYS A 359 1.96 -11.72 23.71
CA LYS A 359 0.69 -12.06 24.39
C LYS A 359 -0.52 -12.19 23.47
N GLN A 360 -0.42 -11.70 22.24
CA GLN A 360 -1.57 -11.62 21.32
C GLN A 360 -1.83 -12.95 20.62
N ASN A 361 -0.79 -13.52 19.99
CA ASN A 361 -0.83 -14.88 19.47
C ASN A 361 0.07 -15.79 20.32
N LEU A 362 -0.53 -16.72 21.06
CA LEU A 362 0.21 -17.74 21.83
C LEU A 362 0.67 -18.93 20.98
N ASN A 363 0.41 -18.91 19.66
CA ASN A 363 0.96 -19.86 18.70
C ASN A 363 1.81 -19.12 17.65
N PRO A 364 2.93 -18.48 18.05
CA PRO A 364 3.65 -17.58 17.16
C PRO A 364 4.38 -18.30 16.03
N ILE A 365 4.78 -19.56 16.20
CA ILE A 365 5.54 -20.32 15.20
C ILE A 365 4.60 -21.26 14.44
N THR A 366 4.61 -21.16 13.10
CA THR A 366 3.96 -22.12 12.20
C THR A 366 5.00 -22.80 11.31
N VAL A 367 4.93 -24.12 11.23
CA VAL A 367 5.80 -24.97 10.41
C VAL A 367 4.96 -25.55 9.27
N PHE A 368 5.35 -25.27 8.02
CA PHE A 368 4.60 -25.66 6.82
C PHE A 368 5.20 -26.88 6.09
N SER A 369 6.47 -27.18 6.34
CA SER A 369 7.19 -28.30 5.71
C SER A 369 8.26 -28.85 6.66
N ASP A 370 9.07 -29.79 6.19
CA ASP A 370 10.27 -30.18 6.92
C ASP A 370 11.18 -28.96 7.19
N VAL A 371 11.67 -28.87 8.43
CA VAL A 371 12.57 -27.83 8.94
C VAL A 371 13.82 -28.44 9.58
N SER A 372 14.07 -29.73 9.37
CA SER A 372 15.26 -30.44 9.86
C SER A 372 16.58 -29.84 9.34
N GLY A 373 16.54 -29.15 8.20
CA GLY A 373 17.65 -28.40 7.64
C GLY A 373 17.93 -27.05 8.32
N ILE A 374 17.15 -26.67 9.34
CA ILE A 374 17.35 -25.46 10.15
C ILE A 374 17.89 -25.85 11.52
N THR A 375 19.06 -25.33 11.89
CA THR A 375 19.61 -25.48 13.24
C THR A 375 19.01 -24.42 14.17
N PHE A 376 18.30 -24.86 15.21
CA PHE A 376 17.74 -23.99 16.24
C PHE A 376 18.59 -24.03 17.51
N LYS A 377 19.06 -22.87 18.01
CA LYS A 377 19.89 -22.81 19.22
C LYS A 377 19.70 -21.51 19.99
N GLY A 378 19.51 -21.62 21.31
CA GLY A 378 19.52 -20.46 22.22
C GLY A 378 18.42 -19.44 21.98
N ASN A 379 17.35 -19.81 21.27
CA ASN A 379 16.20 -18.93 21.08
C ASN A 379 15.34 -18.91 22.35
N VAL A 380 14.53 -17.87 22.52
CA VAL A 380 13.70 -17.67 23.70
C VAL A 380 12.25 -17.41 23.30
N LEU A 381 11.31 -18.03 24.02
CA LEU A 381 9.86 -17.82 23.93
C LEU A 381 9.28 -17.48 25.31
N ASN A 382 8.13 -16.79 25.36
CA ASN A 382 7.43 -16.68 26.65
C ASN A 382 6.78 -18.01 27.09
N GLU A 383 6.68 -18.24 28.39
CA GLU A 383 6.18 -19.49 29.00
C GLU A 383 4.86 -19.99 28.41
N ASP A 384 3.91 -19.09 28.21
CA ASP A 384 2.57 -19.40 27.69
C ASP A 384 2.52 -19.68 26.18
N ALA A 385 3.58 -19.33 25.43
CA ALA A 385 3.63 -19.56 24.00
C ALA A 385 3.83 -21.05 23.69
N SER A 386 3.09 -21.56 22.71
CA SER A 386 3.32 -22.87 22.14
C SER A 386 4.59 -22.87 21.31
N ASN A 387 5.27 -24.02 21.27
CA ASN A 387 6.43 -24.24 20.44
C ASN A 387 6.27 -25.60 19.72
N PRO A 388 6.10 -25.62 18.39
CA PRO A 388 6.00 -26.86 17.64
C PRO A 388 7.35 -27.57 17.45
N LEU A 389 8.47 -26.94 17.83
CA LEU A 389 9.83 -27.48 17.67
C LEU A 389 10.28 -28.22 18.93
N SER A 390 10.99 -29.34 18.76
CA SER A 390 11.39 -30.24 19.85
C SER A 390 12.57 -29.74 20.69
N SER A 391 13.38 -28.80 20.18
CA SER A 391 14.57 -28.27 20.86
C SER A 391 14.99 -26.90 20.31
N GLY A 392 15.98 -26.27 20.93
CA GLY A 392 16.57 -25.00 20.46
C GLY A 392 15.91 -23.72 21.00
N PHE A 393 14.88 -23.87 21.82
CA PHE A 393 14.13 -22.78 22.45
C PHE A 393 14.03 -22.98 23.96
N GLU A 394 14.30 -21.93 24.72
CA GLU A 394 14.04 -21.81 26.15
C GLU A 394 12.77 -21.00 26.40
N LYS A 395 12.04 -21.33 27.47
CA LYS A 395 10.86 -20.58 27.90
C LYS A 395 11.20 -19.66 29.07
N VAL A 396 10.76 -18.40 28.99
CA VAL A 396 10.96 -17.39 30.04
C VAL A 396 9.65 -16.66 30.37
N PRO A 397 9.51 -16.04 31.55
CA PRO A 397 8.34 -15.21 31.85
C PRO A 397 8.21 -14.05 30.87
N TYR A 398 6.99 -13.70 30.45
CA TYR A 398 6.77 -12.48 29.68
C TYR A 398 7.00 -11.25 30.58
N LYS A 399 8.13 -10.58 30.37
CA LYS A 399 8.49 -9.32 31.02
C LYS A 399 9.00 -8.33 29.99
N VAL A 400 8.07 -7.56 29.46
CA VAL A 400 8.31 -6.53 28.45
C VAL A 400 7.86 -5.18 29.01
N SER A 401 8.68 -4.14 28.83
CA SER A 401 8.39 -2.78 29.30
C SER A 401 8.94 -1.74 28.32
N LYS A 402 8.46 -0.50 28.39
CA LYS A 402 9.06 0.58 27.59
C LYS A 402 10.37 1.05 28.20
N ASN A 403 11.41 1.17 27.38
CA ASN A 403 12.66 1.81 27.78
C ASN A 403 12.57 3.35 27.71
N SER A 404 13.67 4.05 28.02
CA SER A 404 13.76 5.51 27.96
C SER A 404 13.55 6.10 26.56
N ASN A 405 13.72 5.29 25.51
CA ASN A 405 13.50 5.67 24.11
C ASN A 405 12.05 5.41 23.65
N GLY A 406 11.17 4.96 24.56
CA GLY A 406 9.76 4.68 24.27
C GLY A 406 9.50 3.34 23.54
N LEU A 407 10.53 2.52 23.35
CA LEU A 407 10.45 1.22 22.66
C LEU A 407 10.21 0.09 23.66
N TRP A 408 9.43 -0.91 23.26
CA TRP A 408 9.14 -2.08 24.08
C TRP A 408 10.31 -3.06 24.07
N VAL A 409 10.88 -3.35 25.24
CA VAL A 409 12.08 -4.18 25.37
C VAL A 409 11.83 -5.31 26.37
N PRO A 410 12.48 -6.48 26.17
CA PRO A 410 12.53 -7.53 27.18
C PRO A 410 13.43 -7.12 28.36
N GLU A 411 13.58 -8.01 29.35
CA GLU A 411 14.59 -7.83 30.40
C GLU A 411 15.99 -7.67 29.80
N LYS A 412 16.77 -6.74 30.36
CA LYS A 412 18.12 -6.40 29.87
C LYS A 412 19.04 -7.61 29.72
N ALA A 413 18.98 -8.56 30.67
CA ALA A 413 19.81 -9.76 30.62
C ALA A 413 19.60 -10.60 29.34
N LEU A 414 18.38 -10.62 28.78
CA LEU A 414 18.13 -11.32 27.52
C LEU A 414 18.82 -10.62 26.35
N LEU A 415 18.80 -9.28 26.32
CA LEU A 415 19.49 -8.49 25.30
C LEU A 415 21.02 -8.66 25.41
N ASP A 416 21.56 -8.62 26.62
CA ASP A 416 22.98 -8.79 26.90
C ASP A 416 23.48 -10.18 26.46
N ASN A 417 22.67 -11.24 26.66
CA ASN A 417 23.02 -12.63 26.27
C ASN A 417 23.22 -12.83 24.77
N ILE A 418 22.60 -11.98 23.95
CA ILE A 418 22.65 -12.09 22.48
C ILE A 418 23.47 -10.95 21.85
N ASP A 419 24.12 -10.13 22.69
CA ASP A 419 24.87 -8.93 22.32
C ASP A 419 24.07 -7.95 21.45
N PHE A 420 22.77 -7.77 21.76
CA PHE A 420 21.90 -6.89 20.95
C PHE A 420 22.29 -5.41 21.06
N GLY A 421 22.82 -5.03 22.23
CA GLY A 421 23.07 -3.65 22.60
C GLY A 421 21.80 -2.90 23.04
N GLU A 422 21.91 -1.58 23.08
CA GLU A 422 20.81 -0.69 23.47
C GLU A 422 19.74 -0.63 22.36
N VAL A 423 18.48 -0.96 22.70
CA VAL A 423 17.35 -0.80 21.78
C VAL A 423 16.99 0.69 21.64
N LYS A 424 17.41 1.30 20.53
CA LYS A 424 17.08 2.67 20.14
C LYS A 424 16.99 2.81 18.64
N LEU A 425 16.17 3.73 18.16
CA LEU A 425 16.05 3.93 16.72
C LEU A 425 17.40 4.34 16.11
N PRO A 426 17.84 3.68 15.02
CA PRO A 426 19.08 4.03 14.33
C PRO A 426 18.99 5.35 13.58
N VAL A 427 17.76 5.78 13.25
CA VAL A 427 17.43 7.06 12.62
C VAL A 427 16.01 7.45 13.02
N THR A 428 15.73 8.74 13.23
CA THR A 428 14.36 9.23 13.48
C THR A 428 13.67 9.69 12.19
N LYS A 429 12.37 9.93 12.26
CA LYS A 429 11.62 10.51 11.13
C LYS A 429 12.17 11.90 10.78
N GLU A 430 12.58 12.67 11.78
CA GLU A 430 13.11 14.02 11.66
C GLU A 430 14.50 14.06 11.01
N ASP A 431 15.33 13.05 11.27
CA ASP A 431 16.69 12.93 10.71
C ASP A 431 16.71 12.64 9.20
N THR A 432 15.59 12.18 8.63
CA THR A 432 15.51 11.76 7.22
C THR A 432 14.82 12.79 6.32
N GLY A 433 15.02 12.64 5.02
CA GLY A 433 14.33 13.42 3.98
C GLY A 433 14.87 14.83 3.79
N ALA A 434 14.24 15.55 2.86
CA ALA A 434 14.62 16.91 2.52
C ALA A 434 14.25 17.86 3.67
N ARG A 435 15.26 18.51 4.27
CA ARG A 435 15.10 19.30 5.52
C ARG A 435 14.16 20.50 5.40
N PHE A 436 13.98 21.02 4.18
CA PHE A 436 13.13 22.18 3.90
C PHE A 436 11.66 21.80 3.67
N TYR A 437 11.32 20.50 3.61
CA TYR A 437 10.00 20.05 3.23
C TYR A 437 9.28 19.36 4.39
N ALA A 438 8.02 19.73 4.60
CA ALA A 438 7.22 19.19 5.69
C ALA A 438 6.81 17.73 5.42
N LYS A 439 6.88 16.88 6.45
CA LYS A 439 6.46 15.48 6.38
C LYS A 439 4.97 15.35 6.74
N ASN A 440 4.12 16.08 6.03
CA ASN A 440 2.69 16.20 6.32
C ASN A 440 1.95 14.87 6.12
N GLU A 441 0.94 14.62 6.96
CA GLU A 441 0.02 13.50 6.79
C GLU A 441 -1.08 13.90 5.81
N SER A 442 -1.28 13.09 4.77
CA SER A 442 -2.13 13.45 3.61
C SER A 442 -3.61 13.05 3.77
N GLN A 443 -4.03 12.51 4.92
CA GLN A 443 -5.42 12.08 5.14
C GLN A 443 -6.18 13.07 6.02
N ILE A 444 -7.23 13.67 5.46
CA ILE A 444 -8.16 14.57 6.17
C ILE A 444 -9.30 13.71 6.74
N PRO A 445 -9.43 13.58 8.07
CA PRO A 445 -10.51 12.77 8.65
C PRO A 445 -11.89 13.37 8.36
N PHE A 446 -12.92 12.52 8.31
CA PHE A 446 -14.30 12.98 8.35
C PHE A 446 -14.56 13.83 9.60
N LYS A 447 -15.50 14.77 9.50
CA LYS A 447 -15.94 15.62 10.61
C LYS A 447 -14.84 16.47 11.26
N SER A 448 -13.74 16.74 10.54
CA SER A 448 -12.63 17.59 11.01
C SER A 448 -12.81 19.09 10.68
N GLY A 449 -13.76 19.41 9.81
CA GLY A 449 -14.10 20.76 9.35
C GLY A 449 -15.30 21.37 10.07
N SER A 450 -15.96 22.30 9.39
CA SER A 450 -17.09 23.08 9.91
C SER A 450 -18.44 22.42 9.65
N LYS A 451 -19.41 22.63 10.55
CA LYS A 451 -20.82 22.29 10.32
C LYS A 451 -21.49 23.36 9.46
N ILE A 452 -22.18 22.96 8.41
CA ILE A 452 -22.87 23.82 7.45
C ILE A 452 -24.32 23.36 7.36
N ALA A 453 -25.25 24.20 7.80
CA ALA A 453 -26.68 23.92 7.67
C ALA A 453 -27.12 24.04 6.20
N VAL A 454 -27.89 23.06 5.71
CA VAL A 454 -28.38 23.02 4.33
C VAL A 454 -29.89 22.96 4.33
N LYS A 455 -30.55 23.99 3.79
CA LYS A 455 -32.01 24.04 3.70
C LYS A 455 -32.56 23.06 2.66
N PRO A 456 -33.76 22.50 2.86
CA PRO A 456 -34.48 21.71 1.87
C PRO A 456 -34.67 22.48 0.56
N GLY A 457 -34.80 21.75 -0.55
CA GLY A 457 -35.08 22.33 -1.86
C GLY A 457 -34.29 21.72 -3.00
N MET A 458 -34.49 22.32 -4.17
CA MET A 458 -33.84 21.90 -5.42
C MET A 458 -32.36 22.29 -5.41
N ASP A 459 -31.49 21.31 -5.66
CA ASP A 459 -30.03 21.42 -5.74
C ASP A 459 -29.32 22.06 -4.53
N THR A 460 -30.00 22.28 -3.41
CA THR A 460 -29.40 22.91 -2.21
C THR A 460 -28.25 22.07 -1.65
N LEU A 461 -28.41 20.75 -1.62
CA LEU A 461 -27.35 19.81 -1.25
C LEU A 461 -26.17 19.86 -2.24
N ALA A 462 -26.43 19.82 -3.54
CA ALA A 462 -25.37 19.87 -4.56
C ALA A 462 -24.57 21.19 -4.48
N ASN A 463 -25.26 22.31 -4.29
CA ASN A 463 -24.61 23.62 -4.13
C ASN A 463 -23.79 23.71 -2.84
N ALA A 464 -24.30 23.14 -1.73
CA ALA A 464 -23.58 23.08 -0.47
C ALA A 464 -22.30 22.24 -0.58
N LEU A 465 -22.34 21.12 -1.31
CA LEU A 465 -21.16 20.30 -1.59
C LEU A 465 -20.10 21.08 -2.36
N VAL A 466 -20.48 21.82 -3.41
CA VAL A 466 -19.55 22.67 -4.17
C VAL A 466 -18.90 23.75 -3.30
N ALA A 467 -19.63 24.30 -2.34
CA ALA A 467 -19.13 25.34 -1.43
C ALA A 467 -18.32 24.80 -0.23
N SER A 468 -18.37 23.49 0.02
CA SER A 468 -17.75 22.86 1.19
C SER A 468 -16.23 22.69 1.05
N LYS A 469 -15.55 22.52 2.19
CA LYS A 469 -14.12 22.24 2.29
C LYS A 469 -13.88 20.81 2.79
N PRO A 470 -12.66 20.26 2.57
CA PRO A 470 -12.29 18.96 3.13
C PRO A 470 -12.55 18.88 4.64
N GLY A 471 -13.26 17.84 5.07
CA GLY A 471 -13.61 17.57 6.47
C GLY A 471 -14.92 18.21 6.94
N ASP A 472 -15.55 19.09 6.15
CA ASP A 472 -16.80 19.75 6.54
C ASP A 472 -17.97 18.76 6.71
N ILE A 473 -19.02 19.23 7.39
CA ILE A 473 -20.21 18.46 7.73
C ILE A 473 -21.44 19.22 7.21
N LEU A 474 -22.11 18.68 6.20
CA LEU A 474 -23.38 19.20 5.71
C LEU A 474 -24.52 18.64 6.56
N VAL A 475 -25.21 19.52 7.29
CA VAL A 475 -26.31 19.16 8.19
C VAL A 475 -27.64 19.50 7.52
N LEU A 476 -28.37 18.47 7.12
CA LEU A 476 -29.70 18.58 6.52
C LEU A 476 -30.77 18.76 7.60
N GLU A 477 -31.84 19.49 7.27
CA GLU A 477 -33.00 19.68 8.14
C GLU A 477 -33.84 18.40 8.19
N ASN A 478 -34.17 17.92 9.39
CA ASN A 478 -35.00 16.74 9.58
C ASN A 478 -36.35 16.84 8.86
N GLY A 479 -36.75 15.75 8.20
CA GLY A 479 -37.98 15.66 7.40
C GLY A 479 -37.98 16.52 6.12
N GLY A 480 -36.89 17.22 5.81
CA GLY A 480 -36.77 18.04 4.61
C GLY A 480 -36.66 17.22 3.31
N GLU A 481 -37.15 17.78 2.21
CA GLU A 481 -37.01 17.19 0.87
C GLU A 481 -35.91 17.88 0.06
N TYR A 482 -35.02 17.08 -0.51
CA TYR A 482 -33.86 17.52 -1.29
C TYR A 482 -33.91 16.87 -2.67
N LEU A 483 -34.19 17.66 -3.69
CA LEU A 483 -34.25 17.19 -5.08
C LEU A 483 -32.95 17.55 -5.81
N LEU A 484 -32.26 16.56 -6.33
CA LEU A 484 -31.07 16.72 -7.16
C LEU A 484 -31.47 16.72 -8.64
N THR A 485 -31.35 17.85 -9.32
CA THR A 485 -31.50 17.94 -10.79
C THR A 485 -30.15 17.88 -11.51
N ARG A 486 -29.07 17.75 -10.74
CA ARG A 486 -27.68 17.57 -11.19
C ARG A 486 -26.96 16.57 -10.27
N PHE A 487 -25.81 16.06 -10.73
CA PHE A 487 -24.97 15.21 -9.88
C PHE A 487 -24.47 16.00 -8.66
N ALA A 488 -24.53 15.39 -7.49
CA ALA A 488 -23.85 15.85 -6.28
C ALA A 488 -22.42 15.28 -6.28
N THR A 489 -21.44 16.07 -6.72
CA THR A 489 -20.05 15.62 -6.84
C THR A 489 -19.26 15.81 -5.54
N VAL A 490 -18.51 14.79 -5.14
CA VAL A 490 -17.66 14.76 -3.95
C VAL A 490 -16.19 14.67 -4.40
N ASN A 491 -15.43 15.75 -4.20
CA ASN A 491 -14.01 15.84 -4.59
C ASN A 491 -13.04 15.87 -3.39
N HIS A 492 -13.59 15.85 -2.17
CA HIS A 492 -12.83 15.85 -0.91
C HIS A 492 -13.59 15.06 0.16
N PRO A 493 -12.94 14.69 1.29
CA PRO A 493 -13.63 14.07 2.42
C PRO A 493 -14.76 14.96 2.96
N ILE A 494 -15.98 14.44 3.02
CA ILE A 494 -17.16 15.18 3.47
C ILE A 494 -18.15 14.28 4.20
N THR A 495 -18.82 14.83 5.20
CA THR A 495 -19.97 14.19 5.85
C THR A 495 -21.27 14.88 5.41
N ILE A 496 -22.30 14.12 5.03
CA ILE A 496 -23.67 14.59 4.85
C ILE A 496 -24.54 13.89 5.89
N MET A 497 -25.18 14.64 6.77
CA MET A 497 -25.93 14.04 7.87
C MET A 497 -27.20 14.81 8.21
N ALA A 498 -28.07 14.17 8.98
CA ALA A 498 -29.16 14.83 9.69
C ALA A 498 -29.11 14.48 11.18
N GLU A 499 -29.49 15.42 12.05
CA GLU A 499 -29.59 15.13 13.48
C GLU A 499 -30.69 14.10 13.76
N GLN A 500 -30.68 13.46 14.94
CA GLN A 500 -31.69 12.45 15.28
C GLN A 500 -33.13 13.00 15.11
N GLY A 501 -33.97 12.27 14.39
CA GLY A 501 -35.34 12.68 14.06
C GLY A 501 -35.80 12.08 12.73
N ASP A 502 -36.78 12.72 12.11
CA ASP A 502 -37.26 12.33 10.78
C ASP A 502 -36.15 12.49 9.74
N LYS A 503 -35.86 11.41 9.01
CA LYS A 503 -34.79 11.42 8.01
C LYS A 503 -35.17 12.36 6.85
N PRO A 504 -34.31 13.30 6.45
CA PRO A 504 -34.53 14.06 5.21
C PRO A 504 -34.51 13.11 4.01
N VAL A 505 -35.37 13.40 3.04
CA VAL A 505 -35.53 12.61 1.83
C VAL A 505 -34.73 13.24 0.71
N ILE A 506 -33.79 12.47 0.16
CA ILE A 506 -32.99 12.85 -0.99
C ILE A 506 -33.52 12.08 -2.19
N ARG A 507 -33.86 12.80 -3.25
CA ARG A 507 -34.30 12.29 -4.57
C ARG A 507 -33.43 12.88 -5.66
N SER A 508 -33.40 12.24 -6.83
CA SER A 508 -32.61 12.73 -7.97
C SER A 508 -33.33 12.49 -9.28
N GLU A 509 -33.26 13.46 -10.19
CA GLU A 509 -33.65 13.34 -11.61
C GLU A 509 -32.44 12.93 -12.48
N LYS A 510 -31.29 12.62 -11.87
CA LYS A 510 -30.10 12.09 -12.53
C LYS A 510 -29.96 10.59 -12.29
N PRO A 511 -29.29 9.86 -13.21
CA PRO A 511 -29.04 8.43 -13.04
C PRO A 511 -28.11 8.08 -11.88
N SER A 512 -27.45 9.07 -11.30
CA SER A 512 -26.66 8.96 -10.08
C SER A 512 -27.01 10.13 -9.20
N PHE A 513 -27.10 9.93 -7.89
CA PHE A 513 -27.34 11.02 -6.95
C PHE A 513 -26.00 11.66 -6.65
N ILE A 514 -25.08 10.86 -6.11
CA ILE A 514 -23.77 11.28 -5.64
C ILE A 514 -22.67 10.62 -6.47
N VAL A 515 -21.64 11.39 -6.81
CA VAL A 515 -20.47 10.91 -7.55
C VAL A 515 -19.21 11.20 -6.73
N ILE A 516 -18.53 10.14 -6.30
CA ILE A 516 -17.23 10.24 -5.64
C ILE A 516 -16.16 10.32 -6.74
N GLU A 517 -15.50 11.48 -6.84
CA GLU A 517 -14.42 11.74 -7.79
C GLU A 517 -13.04 11.62 -7.10
N ASN A 518 -11.96 11.76 -7.87
CA ASN A 518 -10.60 11.66 -7.36
C ASN A 518 -10.36 12.66 -6.22
N GLY A 519 -9.92 12.17 -5.05
CA GLY A 519 -9.79 12.97 -3.82
C GLY A 519 -11.02 12.94 -2.90
N GLY A 520 -12.17 12.47 -3.39
CA GLY A 520 -13.41 12.35 -2.63
C GLY A 520 -13.42 11.21 -1.62
N ALA A 521 -14.04 11.45 -0.47
CA ALA A 521 -14.47 10.42 0.47
C ALA A 521 -15.81 10.86 1.07
N LEU A 522 -16.71 9.93 1.35
CA LEU A 522 -18.08 10.25 1.72
C LEU A 522 -18.52 9.52 3.00
N GLU A 523 -19.03 10.28 3.95
CA GLU A 523 -19.82 9.77 5.07
C GLU A 523 -21.27 10.24 4.93
N VAL A 524 -22.23 9.34 5.04
CA VAL A 524 -23.66 9.65 5.08
C VAL A 524 -24.31 9.09 6.35
N GLU A 525 -25.04 9.93 7.07
CA GLU A 525 -25.60 9.56 8.37
C GLU A 525 -27.05 10.01 8.52
N ASN A 526 -27.94 9.08 8.91
CA ASN A 526 -29.34 9.39 9.23
C ASN A 526 -30.14 10.01 8.07
N LEU A 527 -29.94 9.52 6.84
CA LEU A 527 -30.60 10.03 5.62
C LEU A 527 -31.59 9.02 5.03
N TRP A 528 -32.54 9.49 4.21
CA TRP A 528 -33.38 8.62 3.37
C TRP A 528 -33.10 8.91 1.89
N PHE A 529 -32.56 7.93 1.16
CA PHE A 529 -32.47 7.96 -0.29
C PHE A 529 -33.68 7.27 -0.92
N ASP A 530 -34.37 7.97 -1.81
CA ASP A 530 -35.60 7.52 -2.46
C ASP A 530 -35.45 7.63 -3.98
N GLY A 531 -35.61 6.50 -4.66
CA GLY A 531 -35.38 6.39 -6.10
C GLY A 531 -36.54 6.85 -6.98
N ALA A 532 -37.70 7.23 -6.43
CA ALA A 532 -38.94 7.39 -7.18
C ALA A 532 -38.89 8.53 -8.22
N ALA A 533 -38.03 9.54 -8.03
CA ALA A 533 -37.85 10.63 -9.00
C ALA A 533 -36.78 10.34 -10.07
N SER A 534 -36.13 9.17 -10.01
CA SER A 534 -35.02 8.83 -10.91
C SER A 534 -35.50 8.66 -12.34
N PRO A 535 -34.63 8.81 -13.35
CA PRO A 535 -35.00 8.54 -14.73
C PRO A 535 -35.41 7.08 -14.95
N ASP A 536 -36.44 6.86 -15.78
CA ASP A 536 -36.88 5.53 -16.19
C ASP A 536 -35.97 4.92 -17.27
N TYR A 537 -34.77 4.51 -16.86
CA TYR A 537 -33.91 3.64 -17.64
C TYR A 537 -32.99 2.81 -16.74
N LYS A 538 -32.42 1.76 -17.34
CA LYS A 538 -31.58 0.79 -16.65
C LYS A 538 -30.24 1.35 -16.22
N GLY A 539 -29.72 0.89 -15.08
CA GLY A 539 -28.35 1.16 -14.67
C GLY A 539 -28.15 2.38 -13.76
N ASN A 540 -29.24 2.89 -13.17
CA ASN A 540 -29.19 3.97 -12.19
C ASN A 540 -28.41 3.58 -10.92
N SER A 541 -28.02 4.55 -10.12
CA SER A 541 -27.26 4.38 -8.88
C SER A 541 -27.62 5.48 -7.88
N ILE A 542 -27.54 5.24 -6.56
CA ILE A 542 -27.50 6.35 -5.61
C ILE A 542 -26.09 6.93 -5.61
N ILE A 543 -25.09 6.10 -5.34
CA ILE A 543 -23.69 6.48 -5.23
C ILE A 543 -22.90 5.72 -6.30
N ARG A 544 -21.97 6.39 -6.96
CA ARG A 544 -20.95 5.74 -7.78
C ARG A 544 -19.61 6.46 -7.68
N THR A 545 -18.55 5.77 -8.05
CA THR A 545 -17.25 6.41 -8.28
C THR A 545 -17.18 7.06 -9.67
N SER A 546 -16.09 7.78 -9.93
CA SER A 546 -15.76 8.33 -11.24
C SER A 546 -15.77 7.25 -12.31
N ARG A 547 -16.17 7.61 -13.54
CA ARG A 547 -16.02 6.70 -14.69
C ARG A 547 -14.59 6.65 -15.22
N SER A 548 -13.78 7.62 -14.81
CA SER A 548 -12.35 7.68 -15.08
C SER A 548 -11.57 7.07 -13.92
N SER A 549 -10.31 6.71 -14.15
CA SER A 549 -9.46 6.20 -13.06
C SER A 549 -9.26 7.25 -11.97
N MET A 550 -9.23 6.78 -10.72
CA MET A 550 -8.90 7.56 -9.54
C MET A 550 -7.60 7.01 -8.96
N ASN A 551 -6.57 7.86 -8.87
CA ASN A 551 -5.32 7.51 -8.24
C ASN A 551 -5.33 7.80 -6.73
N ILE A 552 -6.26 8.59 -6.19
CA ILE A 552 -6.47 8.72 -4.74
C ILE A 552 -7.53 7.70 -4.32
N ASN A 553 -7.19 6.85 -3.35
CA ASN A 553 -8.19 5.94 -2.77
C ASN A 553 -9.28 6.73 -2.05
N TYR A 554 -10.51 6.22 -2.07
CA TYR A 554 -11.65 6.83 -1.39
C TYR A 554 -12.08 6.02 -0.17
N ALA A 555 -12.97 6.60 0.64
CA ALA A 555 -13.69 5.89 1.69
C ALA A 555 -15.19 6.17 1.58
N LEU A 556 -16.01 5.19 1.96
CA LEU A 556 -17.46 5.32 2.05
C LEU A 556 -17.95 4.80 3.41
N SER A 557 -18.59 5.66 4.20
CA SER A 557 -19.25 5.30 5.45
C SER A 557 -20.74 5.61 5.35
N VAL A 558 -21.60 4.63 5.62
CA VAL A 558 -23.05 4.73 5.55
C VAL A 558 -23.63 4.27 6.87
N GLU A 559 -24.27 5.15 7.61
CA GLU A 559 -24.81 4.83 8.93
C GLU A 559 -26.25 5.29 9.11
N ASN A 560 -27.11 4.38 9.61
CA ASN A 560 -28.50 4.69 9.94
C ASN A 560 -29.27 5.28 8.74
N VAL A 561 -29.01 4.76 7.54
CA VAL A 561 -29.64 5.23 6.29
C VAL A 561 -30.83 4.36 5.93
N LYS A 562 -31.86 4.97 5.36
CA LYS A 562 -32.98 4.30 4.69
C LYS A 562 -32.81 4.43 3.18
N VAL A 563 -33.01 3.34 2.43
CA VAL A 563 -33.01 3.34 0.95
C VAL A 563 -34.28 2.65 0.46
N THR A 564 -35.06 3.32 -0.40
CA THR A 564 -36.29 2.76 -0.98
C THR A 564 -36.43 3.09 -2.47
N ASP A 565 -37.24 2.28 -3.15
CA ASP A 565 -37.80 2.57 -4.48
C ASP A 565 -36.73 2.74 -5.56
N LEU A 566 -35.68 1.91 -5.48
CA LEU A 566 -34.68 1.77 -6.53
C LEU A 566 -35.18 0.73 -7.53
N ASP A 567 -36.38 0.92 -8.05
CA ASP A 567 -37.10 -0.08 -8.84
C ASP A 567 -37.87 0.46 -10.04
N ILE A 568 -37.72 1.77 -10.34
CA ILE A 568 -38.32 2.39 -11.53
C ILE A 568 -37.98 1.65 -12.84
N ASN A 569 -36.78 1.07 -12.92
CA ASN A 569 -36.37 0.17 -13.98
C ASN A 569 -35.33 -0.84 -13.43
N GLY A 570 -34.88 -1.79 -14.26
CA GLY A 570 -33.90 -2.80 -13.87
C GLY A 570 -32.49 -2.23 -13.61
N TYR A 571 -31.69 -2.94 -12.81
CA TYR A 571 -30.29 -2.59 -12.52
C TYR A 571 -30.12 -1.22 -11.84
N PHE A 572 -30.97 -0.87 -10.90
CA PHE A 572 -30.78 0.33 -10.06
C PHE A 572 -29.98 -0.07 -8.81
N TYR A 573 -28.74 0.41 -8.73
CA TYR A 573 -27.79 0.08 -7.67
C TYR A 573 -27.87 1.06 -6.49
N PHE A 574 -27.49 0.64 -5.29
CA PHE A 574 -27.17 1.61 -4.24
C PHE A 574 -25.78 2.19 -4.48
N PHE A 575 -24.74 1.35 -4.54
CA PHE A 575 -23.37 1.75 -4.82
C PHE A 575 -22.77 0.99 -6.01
N LYS A 576 -22.08 1.73 -6.89
CA LYS A 576 -21.36 1.16 -8.03
C LYS A 576 -19.93 1.67 -8.14
N ALA A 577 -18.96 0.80 -7.92
CA ALA A 577 -17.57 1.08 -8.28
C ALA A 577 -17.38 0.93 -9.79
N HIS A 578 -16.56 1.81 -10.35
CA HIS A 578 -16.06 1.76 -11.72
C HIS A 578 -14.60 1.29 -11.75
N PRO A 579 -14.13 0.69 -12.87
CA PRO A 579 -12.75 0.26 -13.03
C PRO A 579 -11.74 1.38 -12.77
N GLY A 580 -10.58 1.02 -12.20
CA GLY A 580 -9.53 1.97 -11.90
C GLY A 580 -9.83 2.86 -10.70
N THR A 581 -10.75 2.47 -9.82
CA THR A 581 -11.07 3.14 -8.54
C THR A 581 -10.93 2.15 -7.38
N PHE A 582 -10.55 2.63 -6.19
CA PHE A 582 -10.27 1.75 -5.04
C PHE A 582 -10.67 2.40 -3.72
N ALA A 583 -11.40 1.64 -2.90
CA ALA A 583 -11.78 2.05 -1.55
C ALA A 583 -10.77 1.55 -0.52
N ASP A 584 -10.28 2.44 0.34
CA ASP A 584 -9.58 2.04 1.57
C ASP A 584 -10.54 1.28 2.50
N TYR A 585 -11.80 1.74 2.57
CA TYR A 585 -12.88 0.99 3.19
C TYR A 585 -14.27 1.39 2.68
N ILE A 586 -15.21 0.46 2.81
CA ILE A 586 -16.64 0.70 2.71
C ILE A 586 -17.32 0.12 3.95
N ASP A 587 -18.04 0.97 4.69
CA ASP A 587 -18.80 0.58 5.88
C ASP A 587 -20.29 0.90 5.66
N ILE A 588 -21.17 -0.09 5.86
CA ILE A 588 -22.62 0.11 5.92
C ILE A 588 -23.15 -0.46 7.23
N LYS A 589 -23.68 0.42 8.08
CA LYS A 589 -24.09 0.10 9.44
C LYS A 589 -25.52 0.55 9.72
N ASN A 590 -26.26 -0.28 10.48
CA ASN A 590 -27.56 0.06 11.05
C ASN A 590 -28.58 0.60 10.02
N SER A 591 -28.50 0.15 8.77
CA SER A 591 -29.26 0.72 7.65
C SER A 591 -30.35 -0.22 7.15
N HIS A 592 -31.41 0.35 6.58
CA HIS A 592 -32.54 -0.39 6.00
C HIS A 592 -32.64 -0.11 4.49
N MET A 593 -32.56 -1.14 3.67
CA MET A 593 -32.58 -1.01 2.22
C MET A 593 -33.62 -1.95 1.62
N GLU A 594 -34.59 -1.40 0.89
CA GLU A 594 -35.68 -2.17 0.30
C GLU A 594 -36.05 -1.75 -1.12
N ASN A 595 -36.67 -2.65 -1.87
CA ASN A 595 -37.13 -2.44 -3.26
C ASN A 595 -36.01 -1.99 -4.19
N ILE A 596 -35.01 -2.86 -4.43
CA ILE A 596 -33.84 -2.54 -5.24
C ILE A 596 -33.70 -3.54 -6.39
N THR A 597 -33.66 -3.06 -7.63
CA THR A 597 -33.57 -3.93 -8.82
C THR A 597 -32.15 -4.29 -9.24
N GLY A 598 -31.14 -3.55 -8.79
CA GLY A 598 -29.72 -3.89 -8.94
C GLY A 598 -29.12 -4.43 -7.63
N ALA A 599 -27.80 -4.57 -7.61
CA ALA A 599 -27.06 -4.91 -6.40
C ALA A 599 -26.95 -3.71 -5.43
N VAL A 600 -26.83 -3.99 -4.13
CA VAL A 600 -26.53 -2.92 -3.15
C VAL A 600 -25.08 -2.44 -3.31
N LEU A 601 -24.11 -3.35 -3.35
CA LEU A 601 -22.70 -3.04 -3.59
C LEU A 601 -22.16 -3.79 -4.82
N SER A 602 -21.86 -3.06 -5.90
CA SER A 602 -21.17 -3.60 -7.08
C SER A 602 -19.68 -3.26 -7.07
N LEU A 603 -18.85 -4.25 -6.70
CA LEU A 603 -17.39 -4.16 -6.52
C LEU A 603 -16.64 -5.21 -7.38
N ASN A 604 -17.21 -5.52 -8.55
CA ASN A 604 -16.80 -6.66 -9.39
C ASN A 604 -16.41 -6.24 -10.82
N LYS A 605 -15.78 -5.07 -10.98
CA LYS A 605 -15.50 -4.51 -12.32
C LYS A 605 -14.07 -4.72 -12.82
N GLU A 606 -13.17 -5.21 -11.97
CA GLU A 606 -11.78 -5.53 -12.33
C GLU A 606 -11.67 -6.99 -12.80
N THR A 607 -12.11 -7.28 -14.03
CA THR A 607 -12.35 -8.66 -14.51
C THR A 607 -11.28 -9.19 -15.47
N ASP A 608 -10.07 -8.64 -15.45
CA ASP A 608 -8.96 -9.03 -16.33
C ASP A 608 -8.04 -10.12 -15.74
N ASP A 609 -8.35 -10.58 -14.53
CA ASP A 609 -7.62 -11.61 -13.79
C ASP A 609 -6.15 -11.26 -13.50
N LEU A 610 -5.85 -9.96 -13.36
CA LEU A 610 -4.50 -9.48 -13.02
C LEU A 610 -4.28 -9.25 -11.52
N GLY A 611 -5.18 -9.73 -10.66
CA GLY A 611 -5.10 -9.54 -9.21
C GLY A 611 -5.58 -8.17 -8.72
N VAL A 612 -6.16 -7.35 -9.60
CA VAL A 612 -6.73 -6.03 -9.26
C VAL A 612 -8.10 -6.23 -8.60
N TYR A 613 -8.41 -5.39 -7.60
CA TYR A 613 -9.71 -5.39 -6.90
C TYR A 613 -10.09 -3.96 -6.47
N SER A 614 -11.31 -3.76 -5.97
CA SER A 614 -11.88 -2.41 -5.77
C SER A 614 -12.04 -1.94 -4.32
N VAL A 615 -11.80 -2.81 -3.32
CA VAL A 615 -11.98 -2.46 -1.89
C VAL A 615 -11.00 -3.24 -1.01
N GLU A 616 -10.33 -2.55 -0.09
CA GLU A 616 -9.46 -3.18 0.89
C GLU A 616 -10.27 -3.79 2.05
N ASN A 617 -11.12 -2.99 2.69
CA ASN A 617 -11.93 -3.40 3.84
C ASN A 617 -13.43 -3.15 3.58
N LEU A 618 -14.27 -4.16 3.78
CA LEU A 618 -15.73 -4.04 3.70
C LEU A 618 -16.38 -4.48 5.01
N THR A 619 -17.22 -3.63 5.59
CA THR A 619 -18.04 -3.98 6.76
C THR A 619 -19.53 -3.79 6.47
N LEU A 620 -20.34 -4.84 6.62
CA LEU A 620 -21.81 -4.74 6.69
C LEU A 620 -22.26 -5.18 8.09
N SER A 621 -22.81 -4.24 8.88
CA SER A 621 -23.22 -4.54 10.26
C SER A 621 -24.62 -4.02 10.62
N GLY A 622 -25.47 -4.86 11.22
CA GLY A 622 -26.75 -4.38 11.78
C GLY A 622 -27.77 -3.95 10.73
N ASN A 623 -27.65 -4.39 9.47
CA ASN A 623 -28.50 -3.91 8.38
C ASN A 623 -29.69 -4.84 8.11
N THR A 624 -30.73 -4.26 7.51
CA THR A 624 -31.85 -5.01 6.92
C THR A 624 -31.88 -4.78 5.42
N PHE A 625 -31.85 -5.87 4.65
CA PHE A 625 -31.98 -5.88 3.20
C PHE A 625 -33.22 -6.66 2.80
N LYS A 626 -34.12 -6.02 2.06
CA LYS A 626 -35.41 -6.62 1.68
C LYS A 626 -35.71 -6.39 0.21
N ASP A 627 -36.22 -7.41 -0.48
CA ASP A 627 -36.69 -7.28 -1.87
C ASP A 627 -35.61 -6.72 -2.82
N ILE A 628 -34.41 -7.31 -2.74
CA ILE A 628 -33.26 -6.98 -3.59
C ILE A 628 -33.17 -8.00 -4.73
N LYS A 629 -33.23 -7.55 -5.98
CA LYS A 629 -33.28 -8.47 -7.13
C LYS A 629 -31.92 -9.14 -7.44
N GLU A 630 -30.81 -8.44 -7.24
CA GLU A 630 -29.43 -8.97 -7.39
C GLU A 630 -28.79 -9.22 -6.00
N GLU A 631 -27.46 -9.12 -5.86
CA GLU A 631 -26.77 -9.31 -4.59
C GLU A 631 -26.87 -8.09 -3.65
N VAL A 632 -26.77 -8.34 -2.34
CA VAL A 632 -26.34 -7.28 -1.42
C VAL A 632 -24.90 -6.86 -1.71
N VAL A 633 -24.02 -7.83 -1.99
CA VAL A 633 -22.64 -7.52 -2.35
C VAL A 633 -22.10 -8.50 -3.39
N THR A 634 -21.39 -7.96 -4.38
CA THR A 634 -20.61 -8.72 -5.35
C THR A 634 -19.19 -8.16 -5.42
N ILE A 635 -18.20 -9.00 -5.06
CA ILE A 635 -16.77 -8.65 -5.04
C ILE A 635 -16.01 -9.57 -5.98
N TYR A 636 -15.05 -8.98 -6.71
CA TYR A 636 -14.15 -9.72 -7.58
C TYR A 636 -12.69 -9.31 -7.38
N ARG A 637 -11.84 -10.31 -7.13
CA ARG A 637 -10.38 -10.27 -7.29
C ARG A 637 -9.95 -11.54 -8.02
N GLY A 638 -9.76 -11.45 -9.33
CA GLY A 638 -9.40 -12.60 -10.18
C GLY A 638 -7.89 -12.82 -10.30
N GLY A 639 -7.50 -13.95 -10.89
CA GLY A 639 -6.10 -14.30 -11.16
C GLY A 639 -5.38 -15.03 -10.03
N PHE A 640 -4.05 -15.09 -10.15
CA PHE A 640 -3.16 -15.85 -9.25
C PHE A 640 -2.17 -14.95 -8.49
N ASP A 641 -2.48 -13.66 -8.34
CA ASP A 641 -1.65 -12.73 -7.58
C ASP A 641 -1.67 -13.04 -6.07
N GLU A 642 -0.51 -12.93 -5.42
CA GLU A 642 -0.31 -13.09 -3.97
C GLU A 642 0.36 -11.85 -3.33
N SER A 643 0.48 -10.76 -4.08
CA SER A 643 1.17 -9.52 -3.68
C SER A 643 0.27 -8.54 -2.91
N THR A 644 -0.98 -8.90 -2.66
CA THR A 644 -2.00 -8.03 -2.06
C THR A 644 -2.47 -8.54 -0.69
N PHE A 645 -3.26 -7.73 0.03
CA PHE A 645 -3.75 -8.10 1.37
C PHE A 645 -5.25 -8.39 1.39
N GLY A 646 -6.04 -7.61 0.66
CA GLY A 646 -7.49 -7.70 0.60
C GLY A 646 -8.04 -8.44 -0.62
N PRO A 647 -9.37 -8.45 -0.79
CA PRO A 647 -10.34 -7.84 0.12
C PRO A 647 -10.42 -8.55 1.49
N ALA A 648 -10.63 -7.76 2.55
CA ALA A 648 -11.04 -8.22 3.87
C ALA A 648 -12.50 -7.80 4.11
N VAL A 649 -13.36 -8.75 4.48
CA VAL A 649 -14.81 -8.58 4.51
C VAL A 649 -15.39 -9.08 5.82
N THR A 650 -16.18 -8.24 6.49
CA THR A 650 -16.90 -8.57 7.72
C THR A 650 -18.40 -8.30 7.54
N ILE A 651 -19.21 -9.33 7.73
CA ILE A 651 -20.68 -9.29 7.62
C ILE A 651 -21.27 -9.78 8.94
N THR A 652 -21.87 -8.91 9.74
CA THR A 652 -22.36 -9.30 11.08
C THR A 652 -23.73 -8.70 11.41
N ASN A 653 -24.60 -9.45 12.11
CA ASN A 653 -25.89 -8.94 12.58
C ASN A 653 -26.82 -8.40 11.46
N ASN A 654 -26.82 -9.01 10.27
CA ASN A 654 -27.67 -8.56 9.15
C ASN A 654 -28.89 -9.46 8.96
N THR A 655 -29.99 -8.89 8.46
CA THR A 655 -31.18 -9.62 8.01
C THR A 655 -31.38 -9.44 6.52
N LEU A 656 -31.44 -10.55 5.77
CA LEU A 656 -31.70 -10.59 4.34
C LEU A 656 -33.05 -11.28 4.09
N ASN A 657 -33.96 -10.62 3.40
CA ASN A 657 -35.27 -11.15 3.04
C ASN A 657 -35.54 -10.96 1.54
N ASN A 658 -35.80 -12.04 0.81
CA ASN A 658 -36.05 -12.00 -0.64
C ASN A 658 -34.93 -11.29 -1.43
N VAL A 659 -33.69 -11.73 -1.24
CA VAL A 659 -32.49 -11.19 -1.89
C VAL A 659 -31.98 -12.14 -2.98
N GLY A 660 -31.57 -11.62 -4.13
CA GLY A 660 -30.83 -12.36 -5.16
C GLY A 660 -31.67 -13.32 -6.01
N LYS A 661 -33.00 -13.14 -6.05
CA LYS A 661 -33.93 -14.00 -6.80
C LYS A 661 -34.47 -13.38 -8.09
N GLY A 662 -33.93 -12.24 -8.52
CA GLY A 662 -34.36 -11.57 -9.75
C GLY A 662 -34.09 -12.42 -11.00
N SER A 663 -35.02 -12.43 -11.96
CA SER A 663 -34.88 -13.22 -13.20
C SER A 663 -33.77 -12.74 -14.13
N THR A 664 -33.29 -11.51 -13.94
CA THR A 664 -32.19 -10.90 -14.70
C THR A 664 -30.84 -11.03 -14.00
N HIS A 665 -30.83 -11.68 -12.83
CA HIS A 665 -29.65 -11.88 -11.99
C HIS A 665 -28.72 -12.95 -12.56
N ARG A 666 -27.41 -12.67 -12.62
CA ARG A 666 -26.45 -13.55 -13.31
C ARG A 666 -25.67 -14.48 -12.38
N THR A 667 -25.44 -14.09 -11.13
CA THR A 667 -24.65 -14.92 -10.20
C THR A 667 -25.51 -15.96 -9.49
N GLY A 668 -26.81 -15.72 -9.37
CA GLY A 668 -27.72 -16.60 -8.64
C GLY A 668 -27.49 -16.59 -7.11
N ALA A 669 -26.76 -15.59 -6.60
CA ALA A 669 -26.39 -15.47 -5.19
C ALA A 669 -27.06 -14.26 -4.51
N SER A 670 -27.21 -14.31 -3.19
CA SER A 670 -27.54 -13.12 -2.37
C SER A 670 -26.29 -12.32 -1.97
N MET A 671 -25.15 -12.99 -1.89
CA MET A 671 -23.82 -12.40 -1.75
C MET A 671 -22.83 -13.23 -2.55
N TYR A 672 -21.98 -12.59 -3.35
CA TYR A 672 -20.99 -13.25 -4.20
C TYR A 672 -19.58 -12.76 -3.88
N PHE A 673 -18.70 -13.69 -3.51
CA PHE A 673 -17.32 -13.40 -3.10
C PHE A 673 -16.33 -14.18 -3.96
N HIS A 674 -15.65 -13.50 -4.88
CA HIS A 674 -14.58 -14.08 -5.69
C HIS A 674 -13.22 -13.52 -5.26
N GLY A 675 -12.33 -14.40 -4.80
CA GLY A 675 -10.94 -14.08 -4.46
C GLY A 675 -10.74 -13.24 -3.19
N VAL A 676 -11.76 -13.14 -2.33
CA VAL A 676 -11.68 -12.51 -1.00
C VAL A 676 -10.67 -13.25 -0.12
N GLN A 677 -9.77 -12.51 0.54
CA GLN A 677 -8.63 -13.08 1.28
C GLN A 677 -8.93 -13.30 2.77
N ASN A 678 -9.87 -12.53 3.31
CA ASN A 678 -10.42 -12.71 4.66
C ASN A 678 -11.92 -12.43 4.62
N LEU A 679 -12.74 -13.42 4.94
CA LEU A 679 -14.20 -13.31 5.02
C LEU A 679 -14.68 -13.83 6.37
N HIS A 680 -15.37 -12.96 7.12
CA HIS A 680 -16.08 -13.33 8.34
C HIS A 680 -17.55 -12.97 8.20
N VAL A 681 -18.42 -13.98 8.26
CA VAL A 681 -19.88 -13.81 8.26
C VAL A 681 -20.40 -14.35 9.59
N SER A 682 -21.07 -13.52 10.39
CA SER A 682 -21.60 -13.91 11.68
C SER A 682 -23.02 -13.42 11.94
N ASP A 683 -23.73 -14.13 12.81
CA ASP A 683 -24.93 -13.64 13.53
C ASP A 683 -26.01 -13.05 12.60
N SER A 684 -26.17 -13.63 11.41
CA SER A 684 -26.99 -13.06 10.34
C SER A 684 -28.06 -14.03 9.86
N THR A 685 -29.18 -13.50 9.38
CA THR A 685 -30.35 -14.31 8.96
C THR A 685 -30.69 -14.06 7.50
N TRP A 686 -30.82 -15.14 6.73
CA TRP A 686 -31.39 -15.17 5.38
C TRP A 686 -32.78 -15.79 5.45
N VAL A 687 -33.74 -15.15 4.79
CA VAL A 687 -35.12 -15.62 4.62
C VAL A 687 -35.47 -15.51 3.16
N ASP A 688 -35.98 -16.61 2.58
CA ASP A 688 -36.47 -16.65 1.20
C ASP A 688 -35.48 -16.01 0.20
N SER A 689 -34.18 -16.23 0.37
CA SER A 689 -33.13 -15.57 -0.42
C SER A 689 -32.34 -16.58 -1.27
N ALA A 690 -31.53 -16.07 -2.19
CA ALA A 690 -30.50 -16.83 -2.88
C ALA A 690 -29.33 -17.18 -1.91
N PRO A 691 -28.51 -18.20 -2.21
CA PRO A 691 -27.42 -18.62 -1.34
C PRO A 691 -26.28 -17.58 -1.26
N ILE A 692 -25.40 -17.76 -0.28
CA ILE A 692 -24.05 -17.18 -0.34
C ILE A 692 -23.22 -18.02 -1.31
N SER A 693 -22.47 -17.36 -2.20
CA SER A 693 -21.60 -18.02 -3.17
C SER A 693 -20.15 -17.58 -3.00
N LEU A 694 -19.27 -18.57 -2.82
CA LEU A 694 -17.84 -18.41 -2.59
C LEU A 694 -17.05 -18.93 -3.79
N TYR A 695 -16.08 -18.16 -4.24
CA TYR A 695 -15.07 -18.60 -5.18
C TYR A 695 -13.69 -18.29 -4.58
N LEU A 696 -13.14 -19.29 -3.90
CA LEU A 696 -11.86 -19.21 -3.21
C LEU A 696 -10.72 -19.38 -4.22
N THR A 697 -9.79 -18.42 -4.21
CA THR A 697 -8.59 -18.41 -5.07
C THR A 697 -7.34 -18.79 -4.26
N ASN A 698 -6.17 -18.71 -4.89
CA ASN A 698 -4.88 -18.78 -4.20
C ASN A 698 -4.74 -17.72 -3.09
N GLY A 699 -3.70 -17.86 -2.26
CA GLY A 699 -3.44 -16.96 -1.12
C GLY A 699 -3.74 -17.56 0.26
N GLU A 700 -4.23 -18.80 0.30
CA GLU A 700 -4.76 -19.45 1.52
C GLU A 700 -5.84 -18.59 2.20
N PRO A 701 -6.91 -18.19 1.50
CA PRO A 701 -7.92 -17.28 2.05
C PRO A 701 -8.54 -17.85 3.32
N ILE A 702 -8.84 -16.98 4.28
CA ILE A 702 -9.53 -17.37 5.51
C ILE A 702 -11.01 -17.02 5.35
N THR A 703 -11.88 -18.02 5.46
CA THR A 703 -13.33 -17.82 5.46
C THR A 703 -13.95 -18.52 6.66
N LEU A 704 -14.63 -17.75 7.51
CA LEU A 704 -15.41 -18.24 8.65
C LEU A 704 -16.85 -17.75 8.53
N ILE A 705 -17.80 -18.69 8.55
CA ILE A 705 -19.24 -18.41 8.55
C ILE A 705 -19.86 -19.04 9.79
N GLU A 706 -20.36 -18.22 10.71
CA GLU A 706 -20.86 -18.72 11.99
C GLU A 706 -22.17 -18.10 12.46
N ASN A 707 -22.97 -18.86 13.22
CA ASN A 707 -24.24 -18.39 13.81
C ASN A 707 -25.19 -17.79 12.75
N VAL A 708 -25.31 -18.47 11.60
CA VAL A 708 -26.15 -18.03 10.48
C VAL A 708 -27.41 -18.88 10.38
N THR A 709 -28.55 -18.25 10.17
CA THR A 709 -29.82 -18.94 9.89
C THR A 709 -30.29 -18.66 8.46
N MET A 710 -30.55 -19.71 7.67
CA MET A 710 -30.93 -19.63 6.26
C MET A 710 -32.28 -20.30 5.98
N LYS A 711 -33.39 -19.62 6.26
CA LYS A 711 -34.74 -20.15 6.07
C LYS A 711 -35.17 -20.07 4.61
N ASN A 712 -35.68 -21.17 4.04
CA ASN A 712 -36.12 -21.26 2.64
C ASN A 712 -35.07 -20.71 1.64
N THR A 713 -33.80 -20.87 2.00
CA THR A 713 -32.65 -20.33 1.30
C THR A 713 -31.72 -21.51 0.98
N PRO A 714 -31.27 -21.67 -0.28
CA PRO A 714 -30.37 -22.76 -0.63
C PRO A 714 -29.07 -22.73 0.19
N LYS A 715 -28.40 -23.89 0.28
CA LYS A 715 -27.14 -24.01 0.98
C LYS A 715 -26.04 -23.12 0.39
N ILE A 716 -25.07 -22.74 1.23
CA ILE A 716 -23.86 -22.04 0.80
C ILE A 716 -23.21 -22.82 -0.35
N GLN A 717 -22.83 -22.10 -1.41
CA GLN A 717 -22.17 -22.65 -2.59
C GLN A 717 -20.70 -22.24 -2.59
N SER A 718 -19.81 -23.18 -2.90
CA SER A 718 -18.36 -22.92 -2.98
C SER A 718 -17.71 -23.78 -4.06
N ASN A 719 -16.62 -23.28 -4.66
CA ASN A 719 -15.73 -24.07 -5.53
C ASN A 719 -14.74 -24.96 -4.76
N SER A 720 -14.65 -24.80 -3.43
CA SER A 720 -13.70 -25.49 -2.56
C SER A 720 -14.26 -25.65 -1.15
N ASP A 721 -13.84 -26.70 -0.44
CA ASP A 721 -14.18 -26.96 0.96
C ASP A 721 -13.26 -26.21 1.96
N SER A 722 -12.39 -25.31 1.47
CA SER A 722 -11.41 -24.56 2.28
C SER A 722 -12.03 -23.39 3.04
N PHE A 723 -13.15 -23.60 3.72
CA PHE A 723 -13.82 -22.62 4.57
C PHE A 723 -14.44 -23.29 5.80
N GLU A 724 -14.60 -22.53 6.88
CA GLU A 724 -15.14 -23.04 8.14
C GLU A 724 -16.60 -22.58 8.33
N VAL A 725 -17.47 -23.51 8.76
CA VAL A 725 -18.86 -23.22 9.14
C VAL A 725 -19.14 -23.65 10.59
N LYS A 726 -19.80 -22.78 11.37
CA LYS A 726 -20.20 -23.08 12.76
C LYS A 726 -21.65 -22.66 13.01
N ASN A 727 -22.48 -23.51 13.60
CA ASN A 727 -23.87 -23.17 13.95
C ASN A 727 -24.71 -22.59 12.79
N VAL A 728 -24.52 -23.10 11.57
CA VAL A 728 -25.31 -22.68 10.40
C VAL A 728 -26.54 -23.58 10.27
N THR A 729 -27.74 -22.99 10.35
CA THR A 729 -29.03 -23.70 10.25
C THR A 729 -29.72 -23.36 8.94
N TYR A 730 -30.30 -24.36 8.27
CA TYR A 730 -31.06 -24.21 7.02
C TYR A 730 -32.54 -24.52 7.25
#